data_AF-A0A428KG99-F1
#
_entry.id   AF-A0A428KG99-F1
#
_cell.length_a   1.000
_cell.length_b   1.000
_cell.length_c   1.000
_cell.angle_alpha   90.00
_cell.angle_beta   90.00
_cell.angle_gamma   90.00
#
_symmetry.space_group_name_H-M   'P 1'
#
loop_
_entity.id
_entity.type
_entity.pdbx_description
1 polymer ?
#
loop_
_entity_poly.entity_id
_entity_poly.type
_entity_poly.pdbx_seq_one_letter_code
_entity_poly.pdbx_strand_id
1 'polypeptide(L)'
;MPHLHHLPPSPEALFRASFFRAFSGLTHPQSMEHELTFQKIKEQVELPELLSHFGYTLKKGEHLGRGKWHVFEGDDTLVVFKGRGGDWMYFNAQDDRDKGSVIDWMKNRVSSGRIAGIAQPPGRNLWQAVNDHFRTYLNLPEQQRPRLELPPIAETAPGEKFLSIYTKDCRPLENTTYLEGRGISQATLRHPQFVGRILNHRHTVQRPGLPPKTYVNTAFPAYHEGRVVGLELKGEGFKGQAPESQFSRSLWLSRLPEAQPATVLVVSESALDTLSYAQLHPQESALYASTAGTLTQNKIFELQRLLREEQIPAIRAAFDNDSQGHHFDTRLLAGLASDQNPMKVVREHEHQLTVEIVAPQPAGVQALSRQLQAYNEHTSQQFSQANGIPGTPATSPTLRDALIHSQKAGLHTYQFHLPMHPAALHAFNQAASQTLAFEYRMEIVKSQGKDWNQDLKQDQLQQGVRREFDPLDEDQHGFGQEHWDNPTSEGLGKIAQQHEAQAAARTHGQRQLVLELRESRDAVALLPTLRENLERVGLAIDHATKLEPSTAREIVTELTLRYALDSPRLSTISDALDALRQNPNARVIEPLQDATERRQLAAAREQERQAGASLVPSGSRTHDQARQSFIEAAGRVARALRDGAATLDAARLQEVSKQLLTKSVLTGVNQENVGKVLAVVDTLDALKANPAVAQLRQAAQVLQTPVAPAQQGRQRPAPRL
;
A
#
# COMPACT_ATOMS: atom_id res chain seq x y z
N MET A 1 -46.15 -15.13 83.32
CA MET A 1 -45.14 -16.22 83.35
C MET A 1 -45.42 -17.11 82.16
N PRO A 2 -44.49 -17.37 81.22
CA PRO A 2 -43.07 -16.97 81.11
C PRO A 2 -42.81 -15.98 79.93
N HIS A 3 -41.90 -14.98 79.96
CA HIS A 3 -40.42 -15.02 79.82
C HIS A 3 -39.95 -15.70 78.50
N LEU A 4 -39.07 -15.16 77.63
CA LEU A 4 -38.04 -14.10 77.69
C LEU A 4 -37.51 -13.77 76.27
N HIS A 5 -36.94 -12.55 76.15
CA HIS A 5 -35.84 -12.06 75.28
C HIS A 5 -36.03 -11.59 73.80
N HIS A 6 -35.79 -10.27 73.68
CA HIS A 6 -35.34 -9.39 72.57
C HIS A 6 -34.43 -9.99 71.47
N LEU A 7 -34.62 -9.65 70.19
CA LEU A 7 -34.15 -8.45 69.41
C LEU A 7 -34.72 -8.54 67.95
N PRO A 8 -34.80 -7.44 67.16
CA PRO A 8 -35.74 -7.26 66.04
C PRO A 8 -35.12 -7.38 64.62
N PRO A 9 -35.94 -7.32 63.54
CA PRO A 9 -35.92 -6.11 62.69
C PRO A 9 -37.28 -5.66 62.09
N SER A 10 -37.19 -4.60 61.27
CA SER A 10 -38.13 -3.68 60.57
C SER A 10 -39.22 -4.31 59.65
N PRO A 11 -39.99 -3.60 58.77
CA PRO A 11 -40.13 -2.15 58.46
C PRO A 11 -41.60 -1.65 58.25
N GLU A 12 -41.75 -0.35 57.99
CA GLU A 12 -42.80 0.30 57.18
C GLU A 12 -44.24 -0.25 57.17
N ALA A 13 -45.18 0.49 57.78
CA ALA A 13 -46.47 0.83 57.15
C ALA A 13 -47.27 1.84 57.99
N LEU A 14 -47.22 3.10 57.56
CA LEU A 14 -48.37 4.00 57.34
C LEU A 14 -49.53 3.95 58.36
N PHE A 15 -49.75 5.02 59.13
CA PHE A 15 -50.96 5.86 58.99
C PHE A 15 -50.94 7.11 59.89
N ARG A 16 -51.01 8.27 59.24
CA ARG A 16 -51.85 9.45 59.51
C ARG A 16 -52.17 9.82 60.97
N ALA A 17 -51.81 11.05 61.37
CA ALA A 17 -52.71 12.22 61.35
C ALA A 17 -52.29 13.27 62.40
N SER A 18 -52.20 14.55 61.98
CA SER A 18 -52.62 15.80 62.68
C SER A 18 -51.98 17.01 61.95
N PHE A 19 -52.67 17.72 61.05
CA PHE A 19 -53.49 18.94 61.29
C PHE A 19 -52.72 20.03 62.09
N PHE A 20 -52.57 21.31 61.72
CA PHE A 20 -53.26 22.18 60.75
C PHE A 20 -52.56 23.56 60.67
N ARG A 21 -52.72 24.26 59.52
CA ARG A 21 -52.80 25.74 59.31
C ARG A 21 -51.55 26.65 59.34
N ALA A 22 -51.28 27.29 58.19
CA ALA A 22 -51.46 28.75 57.98
C ALA A 22 -51.31 29.15 56.49
N PHE A 23 -52.33 29.89 55.99
CA PHE A 23 -52.38 30.97 54.99
C PHE A 23 -51.14 31.26 54.10
N SER A 24 -51.20 31.70 52.84
CA SER A 24 -52.24 31.98 51.83
C SER A 24 -51.51 32.74 50.71
N GLY A 25 -51.87 32.50 49.45
CA GLY A 25 -51.50 33.37 48.34
C GLY A 25 -50.28 32.91 47.55
N LEU A 26 -50.54 32.23 46.44
CA LEU A 26 -50.08 32.60 45.10
C LEU A 26 -50.71 31.61 44.12
N THR A 27 -51.32 32.19 43.09
CA THR A 27 -51.98 31.54 41.97
C THR A 27 -51.28 30.26 41.51
N HIS A 28 -52.04 29.18 41.40
CA HIS A 28 -51.66 28.00 40.62
C HIS A 28 -51.07 28.44 39.26
N PRO A 29 -49.79 28.19 38.95
CA PRO A 29 -49.44 27.90 37.58
C PRO A 29 -49.94 26.49 37.32
N GLN A 30 -50.90 26.39 36.40
CA GLN A 30 -51.40 25.13 35.87
C GLN A 30 -50.23 24.17 35.64
N SER A 31 -50.27 23.03 36.34
CA SER A 31 -49.41 21.89 36.06
C SER A 31 -49.61 21.48 34.61
N MET A 32 -48.73 21.91 33.73
CA MET A 32 -48.61 21.34 32.39
C MET A 32 -47.92 19.98 32.50
N GLU A 33 -48.50 19.04 33.25
CA GLU A 33 -48.26 17.61 33.08
C GLU A 33 -48.96 17.16 31.79
N HIS A 34 -48.54 17.71 30.67
CA HIS A 34 -48.76 17.05 29.40
C HIS A 34 -47.58 16.12 29.18
N GLU A 35 -47.87 14.84 28.99
CA GLU A 35 -46.91 13.84 28.55
C GLU A 35 -46.02 14.42 27.42
N LEU A 36 -44.71 14.46 27.65
CA LEU A 36 -43.75 15.01 26.70
C LEU A 36 -43.66 14.03 25.51
N THR A 37 -44.42 14.32 24.45
CA THR A 37 -44.44 13.48 23.25
C THR A 37 -43.25 13.79 22.35
N PHE A 38 -42.83 12.81 21.55
CA PHE A 38 -41.78 12.99 20.55
C PHE A 38 -42.06 14.12 19.57
N GLN A 39 -43.32 14.37 19.24
CA GLN A 39 -43.71 15.50 18.39
C GLN A 39 -43.39 16.85 19.07
N LYS A 40 -43.75 17.01 20.35
CA LYS A 40 -43.44 18.24 21.10
C LYS A 40 -41.94 18.46 21.26
N ILE A 41 -41.17 17.39 21.41
CA ILE A 41 -39.70 17.47 21.50
C ILE A 41 -39.13 18.01 20.19
N LYS A 42 -39.58 17.50 19.05
CA LYS A 42 -39.12 17.97 17.73
C LYS A 42 -39.49 19.43 17.45
N GLU A 43 -40.61 19.91 17.99
CA GLU A 43 -41.07 21.30 17.85
C GLU A 43 -40.37 22.27 18.81
N GLN A 44 -39.94 21.81 19.98
CA GLN A 44 -39.42 22.69 21.05
C GLN A 44 -37.89 22.62 21.22
N VAL A 45 -37.22 21.64 20.61
CA VAL A 45 -35.77 21.43 20.77
C VAL A 45 -35.05 21.69 19.45
N GLU A 46 -34.24 22.74 19.45
CA GLU A 46 -33.31 23.05 18.38
C GLU A 46 -32.04 22.20 18.54
N LEU A 47 -31.83 21.22 17.63
CA LEU A 47 -30.69 20.31 17.72
C LEU A 47 -29.33 21.03 17.79
N PRO A 48 -29.04 22.09 17.01
CA PRO A 48 -27.78 22.83 17.13
C PRO A 48 -27.51 23.37 18.54
N GLU A 49 -28.53 23.89 19.21
CA GLU A 49 -28.43 24.46 20.56
C GLU A 49 -28.27 23.36 21.62
N LEU A 50 -28.96 22.24 21.43
CA LEU A 50 -28.80 21.04 22.25
C LEU A 50 -27.37 20.50 22.16
N LEU A 51 -26.80 20.42 20.95
CA LEU A 51 -25.42 19.97 20.75
C LEU A 51 -24.43 20.87 21.48
N SER A 52 -24.58 22.19 21.38
CA SER A 52 -23.71 23.13 22.09
C SER A 52 -23.85 23.06 23.61
N HIS A 53 -25.06 22.77 24.13
CA HIS A 53 -25.25 22.53 25.57
C HIS A 53 -24.41 21.34 26.06
N PHE A 54 -24.29 20.29 25.25
CA PHE A 54 -23.51 19.10 25.56
C PHE A 54 -22.05 19.16 25.06
N GLY A 55 -21.52 20.35 24.79
CA GLY A 55 -20.08 20.57 24.56
C GLY A 55 -19.62 20.50 23.10
N TYR A 56 -20.53 20.39 22.13
CA TYR A 56 -20.15 20.45 20.72
C TYR A 56 -19.94 21.90 20.24
N THR A 57 -18.92 22.10 19.43
CA THR A 57 -18.54 23.41 18.88
C THR A 57 -18.85 23.49 17.39
N LEU A 58 -19.46 24.59 16.94
CA LEU A 58 -19.74 24.82 15.53
C LEU A 58 -18.44 25.13 14.77
N LYS A 59 -18.15 24.35 13.73
CA LYS A 59 -16.95 24.53 12.89
C LYS A 59 -17.11 25.72 11.94
N LYS A 60 -16.18 26.68 11.98
CA LYS A 60 -16.14 27.84 11.06
C LYS A 60 -15.32 27.51 9.81
N GLY A 61 -15.90 27.61 8.61
CA GLY A 61 -15.19 27.40 7.33
C GLY A 61 -15.88 28.05 6.13
N GLU A 62 -15.12 28.29 5.04
CA GLU A 62 -15.54 28.99 3.80
C GLU A 62 -16.79 28.38 3.10
N HIS A 63 -17.16 27.14 3.42
CA HIS A 63 -18.35 26.47 2.88
C HIS A 63 -19.66 26.74 3.68
N LEU A 64 -19.60 27.51 4.78
CA LEU A 64 -20.79 27.99 5.50
C LEU A 64 -21.72 28.84 4.63
N GLY A 65 -21.19 29.46 3.56
CA GLY A 65 -21.91 30.38 2.68
C GLY A 65 -22.83 29.75 1.62
N ARG A 66 -23.04 28.43 1.60
CA ARG A 66 -23.94 27.75 0.61
C ARG A 66 -25.12 26.96 1.23
N GLY A 67 -25.46 27.22 2.50
CA GLY A 67 -26.84 27.14 3.02
C GLY A 67 -27.58 25.78 3.07
N LYS A 68 -26.89 24.64 3.17
CA LYS A 68 -27.56 23.31 3.24
C LYS A 68 -27.38 22.52 4.55
N TRP A 69 -26.34 22.78 5.34
CA TRP A 69 -26.09 22.09 6.63
C TRP A 69 -25.06 22.84 7.49
N HIS A 70 -24.96 22.46 8.74
CA HIS A 70 -23.94 22.88 9.71
C HIS A 70 -23.11 21.69 10.17
N VAL A 71 -21.86 21.95 10.59
CA VAL A 71 -20.96 20.90 11.11
C VAL A 71 -20.54 21.25 12.53
N PHE A 72 -20.74 20.30 13.44
CA PHE A 72 -20.42 20.38 14.86
C PHE A 72 -19.31 19.40 15.20
N GLU A 73 -18.29 19.85 15.93
CA GLU A 73 -17.16 19.05 16.40
C GLU A 73 -17.20 18.95 17.94
N GLY A 74 -17.15 17.71 18.43
CA GLY A 74 -17.00 17.34 19.85
C GLY A 74 -16.23 16.03 19.94
N ASP A 75 -16.69 15.08 20.76
CA ASP A 75 -16.13 13.72 20.80
C ASP A 75 -16.30 12.97 19.46
N ASP A 76 -17.29 13.38 18.67
CA ASP A 76 -17.49 12.98 17.27
C ASP A 76 -17.86 14.19 16.39
N THR A 77 -17.82 14.00 15.07
CA THR A 77 -18.14 15.05 14.09
C THR A 77 -19.55 14.85 13.55
N LEU A 78 -20.44 15.79 13.84
CA LEU A 78 -21.85 15.72 13.44
C LEU A 78 -22.14 16.74 12.35
N VAL A 79 -22.92 16.32 11.36
CA VAL A 79 -23.47 17.22 10.35
C VAL A 79 -24.97 17.33 10.59
N VAL A 80 -25.45 18.56 10.69
CA VAL A 80 -26.80 18.92 11.11
C VAL A 80 -27.51 19.66 9.98
N PHE A 81 -28.74 19.26 9.66
CA PHE A 81 -29.50 19.79 8.52
C PHE A 81 -31.01 19.75 8.79
N LYS A 82 -31.80 20.41 7.95
CA LYS A 82 -33.28 20.36 7.99
C LYS A 82 -33.80 19.25 7.07
N GLY A 83 -34.48 18.27 7.67
CA GLY A 83 -35.13 17.17 6.97
C GLY A 83 -36.46 17.58 6.33
N ARG A 84 -37.10 16.64 5.62
CA ARG A 84 -38.42 16.88 5.02
C ARG A 84 -39.45 17.20 6.10
N GLY A 85 -40.11 18.35 5.99
CA GLY A 85 -41.06 18.84 7.01
C GLY A 85 -40.45 19.77 8.06
N GLY A 86 -39.19 20.17 7.92
CA GLY A 86 -38.57 21.20 8.78
C GLY A 86 -38.02 20.68 10.12
N ASP A 87 -38.06 19.37 10.35
CA ASP A 87 -37.42 18.73 11.51
C ASP A 87 -35.88 18.84 11.42
N TRP A 88 -35.23 19.00 12.57
CA TRP A 88 -33.79 18.88 12.65
C TRP A 88 -33.34 17.42 12.55
N MET A 89 -32.37 17.20 11.66
CA MET A 89 -31.75 15.91 11.41
C MET A 89 -30.25 16.02 11.59
N TYR A 90 -29.62 14.91 11.94
CA TYR A 90 -28.16 14.78 11.93
C TYR A 90 -27.72 13.45 11.37
N PHE A 91 -26.45 13.41 11.00
CA PHE A 91 -25.69 12.18 10.96
C PHE A 91 -24.29 12.45 11.49
N ASN A 92 -23.70 11.43 12.07
CA ASN A 92 -22.30 11.43 12.46
C ASN A 92 -21.45 11.10 11.23
N ALA A 93 -20.52 11.98 10.87
CA ALA A 93 -19.64 11.81 9.72
C ALA A 93 -18.73 10.57 9.83
N GLN A 94 -18.55 10.07 11.05
CA GLN A 94 -17.71 8.93 11.38
C GLN A 94 -18.53 7.69 11.76
N ASP A 95 -19.83 7.83 12.05
CA ASP A 95 -20.72 6.74 12.45
C ASP A 95 -22.12 6.76 11.78
N ASP A 96 -22.32 6.06 10.66
CA ASP A 96 -23.60 6.04 9.90
C ASP A 96 -24.79 5.34 10.59
N ARG A 97 -24.59 4.66 11.73
CA ARG A 97 -25.67 4.14 12.60
C ARG A 97 -26.16 5.25 13.53
N ASP A 98 -25.30 6.22 13.78
CA ASP A 98 -25.56 7.38 14.59
C ASP A 98 -26.08 8.53 13.71
N LYS A 99 -27.34 8.39 13.32
CA LYS A 99 -28.07 9.36 12.51
C LYS A 99 -29.55 9.34 12.85
N GLY A 100 -30.26 10.40 12.47
CA GLY A 100 -31.70 10.51 12.63
C GLY A 100 -32.12 11.89 13.08
N SER A 101 -33.23 11.95 13.79
CA SER A 101 -33.74 13.17 14.39
C SER A 101 -33.00 13.53 15.68
N VAL A 102 -33.34 14.67 16.27
CA VAL A 102 -32.91 15.06 17.64
C VAL A 102 -33.18 13.96 18.68
N ILE A 103 -34.27 13.20 18.53
CA ILE A 103 -34.61 12.10 19.44
C ILE A 103 -33.65 10.93 19.27
N ASP A 104 -33.32 10.58 18.02
CA ASP A 104 -32.38 9.51 17.72
C ASP A 104 -30.99 9.83 18.25
N TRP A 105 -30.58 11.10 18.16
CA TRP A 105 -29.34 11.59 18.75
C TRP A 105 -29.28 11.31 20.25
N MET A 106 -30.29 11.79 20.99
CA MET A 106 -30.36 11.60 22.45
C MET A 106 -30.39 10.10 22.81
N LYS A 107 -31.18 9.30 22.09
CA LYS A 107 -31.23 7.85 22.29
C LYS A 107 -29.85 7.21 22.14
N ASN A 108 -29.12 7.57 21.10
CA ASN A 108 -27.79 7.02 20.83
C ASN A 108 -26.77 7.46 21.88
N ARG A 109 -26.86 8.69 22.40
CA ARG A 109 -25.99 9.17 23.48
C ARG A 109 -26.29 8.51 24.83
N VAL A 110 -27.56 8.36 25.20
CA VAL A 110 -27.96 7.60 26.41
C VAL A 110 -27.52 6.14 26.35
N SER A 111 -27.65 5.50 25.18
CA SER A 111 -27.28 4.08 25.01
C SER A 111 -25.78 3.85 25.02
N SER A 112 -24.99 4.81 24.53
CA SER A 112 -23.53 4.68 24.42
C SER A 112 -22.78 5.14 25.68
N GLY A 113 -23.36 6.05 26.48
CA GLY A 113 -22.75 6.58 27.70
C GLY A 113 -21.45 7.34 27.47
N ARG A 114 -21.18 7.77 26.21
CA ARG A 114 -19.90 8.37 25.80
C ARG A 114 -19.79 9.85 26.14
N ILE A 115 -20.92 10.54 26.34
CA ILE A 115 -20.94 11.98 26.65
C ILE A 115 -21.16 12.18 28.15
N ALA A 116 -20.29 12.94 28.77
CA ALA A 116 -20.43 13.33 30.17
C ALA A 116 -21.77 14.05 30.40
N GLY A 117 -22.56 13.56 31.36
CA GLY A 117 -23.89 14.09 31.66
C GLY A 117 -25.05 13.41 30.93
N ILE A 118 -24.80 12.52 29.96
CA ILE A 118 -25.84 11.72 29.29
C ILE A 118 -25.59 10.23 29.57
N ALA A 119 -26.43 9.64 30.41
CA ALA A 119 -26.40 8.21 30.71
C ALA A 119 -27.81 7.69 31.02
N GLN A 120 -27.99 6.37 30.97
CA GLN A 120 -29.21 5.72 31.44
C GLN A 120 -29.16 5.59 32.98
N PRO A 121 -30.04 6.27 33.74
CA PRO A 121 -30.04 6.18 35.19
C PRO A 121 -30.43 4.77 35.68
N PRO A 122 -29.92 4.32 36.85
CA PRO A 122 -30.33 3.05 37.44
C PRO A 122 -31.86 2.96 37.61
N GLY A 123 -32.45 1.84 37.18
CA GLY A 123 -33.89 1.59 37.32
C GLY A 123 -34.81 2.30 36.30
N ARG A 124 -34.26 3.07 35.36
CA ARG A 124 -35.01 3.65 34.23
C ARG A 124 -34.79 2.85 32.96
N ASN A 125 -35.82 2.69 32.14
CA ASN A 125 -35.64 2.15 30.78
C ASN A 125 -35.10 3.24 29.83
N LEU A 126 -34.58 2.83 28.66
CA LEU A 126 -33.95 3.73 27.69
C LEU A 126 -34.82 4.93 27.32
N TRP A 127 -36.09 4.71 27.02
CA TRP A 127 -36.99 5.78 26.57
C TRP A 127 -37.41 6.73 27.70
N GLN A 128 -37.53 6.21 28.93
CA GLN A 128 -37.71 7.04 30.11
C GLN A 128 -36.49 7.94 30.32
N ALA A 129 -35.27 7.38 30.22
CA ALA A 129 -34.04 8.14 30.34
C ALA A 129 -33.90 9.23 29.25
N VAL A 130 -34.22 8.90 27.99
CA VAL A 130 -34.25 9.88 26.88
C VAL A 130 -35.21 11.04 27.19
N ASN A 131 -36.43 10.74 27.63
CA ASN A 131 -37.40 11.77 27.97
C ASN A 131 -36.97 12.62 29.19
N ASP A 132 -36.33 12.02 30.19
CA ASP A 132 -35.85 12.72 31.38
C ASP A 132 -34.74 13.73 31.03
N HIS A 133 -33.84 13.38 30.09
CA HIS A 133 -32.82 14.31 29.57
C HIS A 133 -33.46 15.49 28.80
N PHE A 134 -34.45 15.23 27.94
CA PHE A 134 -35.17 16.30 27.25
C PHE A 134 -35.94 17.20 28.22
N ARG A 135 -36.61 16.64 29.23
CA ARG A 135 -37.29 17.43 30.27
C ARG A 135 -36.32 18.31 31.04
N THR A 136 -35.15 17.77 31.39
CA THR A 136 -34.12 18.52 32.10
C THR A 136 -33.68 19.73 31.28
N TYR A 137 -33.36 19.52 29.99
CA TYR A 137 -32.98 20.59 29.08
C TYR A 137 -34.10 21.63 28.88
N LEU A 138 -35.34 21.18 28.66
CA LEU A 138 -36.51 22.04 28.45
C LEU A 138 -37.00 22.75 29.72
N ASN A 139 -36.53 22.36 30.90
CA ASN A 139 -36.81 23.06 32.16
C ASN A 139 -35.72 24.08 32.54
N LEU A 140 -34.61 24.15 31.80
CA LEU A 140 -33.61 25.19 32.03
C LEU A 140 -34.22 26.58 31.78
N PRO A 141 -33.91 27.59 32.62
CA PRO A 141 -34.23 28.99 32.34
C PRO A 141 -33.77 29.37 30.93
N GLU A 142 -34.57 30.15 30.21
CA GLU A 142 -34.27 30.51 28.82
C GLU A 142 -32.90 31.19 28.65
N GLN A 143 -32.49 31.96 29.65
CA GLN A 143 -31.18 32.63 29.72
C GLN A 143 -29.98 31.66 29.82
N GLN A 144 -30.22 30.41 30.25
CA GLN A 144 -29.21 29.37 30.40
C GLN A 144 -29.16 28.40 29.21
N ARG A 145 -30.12 28.49 28.26
CA ARG A 145 -30.07 27.70 27.03
C ARG A 145 -29.15 28.39 26.02
N PRO A 146 -28.24 27.65 25.36
CA PRO A 146 -27.45 28.21 24.28
C PRO A 146 -28.36 28.79 23.21
N ARG A 147 -28.11 30.03 22.77
CA ARG A 147 -28.72 30.60 21.57
C ARG A 147 -27.64 30.75 20.51
N LEU A 148 -27.83 30.09 19.38
CA LEU A 148 -26.89 30.14 18.26
C LEU A 148 -27.48 30.95 17.11
N GLU A 149 -26.77 31.98 16.68
CA GLU A 149 -27.06 32.64 15.40
C GLU A 149 -26.48 31.81 14.26
N LEU A 150 -27.35 31.13 13.52
CA LEU A 150 -26.97 30.24 12.43
C LEU A 150 -27.38 30.82 11.07
N PRO A 151 -26.53 30.68 10.03
CA PRO A 151 -26.95 30.97 8.66
C PRO A 151 -28.16 30.11 8.26
N PRO A 152 -29.12 30.64 7.48
CA PRO A 152 -30.31 29.89 7.10
C PRO A 152 -29.96 28.64 6.27
N ILE A 153 -30.55 27.50 6.64
CA ILE A 153 -30.47 26.22 5.91
C ILE A 153 -31.76 25.99 5.12
N ALA A 154 -31.65 25.65 3.83
CA ALA A 154 -32.78 25.22 3.01
C ALA A 154 -33.12 23.72 3.21
N GLU A 155 -34.39 23.37 3.03
CA GLU A 155 -34.88 21.98 3.06
C GLU A 155 -34.22 21.13 1.96
N THR A 156 -33.91 19.86 2.27
CA THR A 156 -33.29 18.91 1.34
C THR A 156 -34.28 18.43 0.26
N ALA A 157 -33.88 18.50 -1.02
CA ALA A 157 -34.74 18.15 -2.16
C ALA A 157 -34.96 16.63 -2.31
N PRO A 158 -36.05 16.18 -2.99
CA PRO A 158 -36.33 14.75 -3.11
C PRO A 158 -35.23 13.97 -3.86
N GLY A 159 -34.57 13.02 -3.18
CA GLY A 159 -33.63 12.07 -3.79
C GLY A 159 -32.15 12.27 -3.42
N GLU A 160 -31.78 13.30 -2.65
CA GLU A 160 -30.42 13.43 -2.09
C GLU A 160 -30.17 12.31 -1.06
N LYS A 161 -29.55 11.20 -1.51
CA LYS A 161 -28.92 10.23 -0.60
C LYS A 161 -27.63 10.85 -0.08
N PHE A 162 -27.44 10.83 1.23
CA PHE A 162 -26.17 11.22 1.83
C PHE A 162 -25.06 10.28 1.30
N LEU A 163 -24.19 10.79 0.44
CA LEU A 163 -23.02 10.08 -0.06
C LEU A 163 -21.91 10.27 0.96
N SER A 164 -21.28 9.18 1.42
CA SER A 164 -20.04 9.25 2.21
C SER A 164 -19.09 10.25 1.58
N ILE A 165 -18.36 11.04 2.39
CA ILE A 165 -17.40 12.03 1.90
C ILE A 165 -16.41 11.44 0.87
N TYR A 166 -16.13 10.14 0.99
CA TYR A 166 -15.28 9.38 0.08
C TYR A 166 -15.97 9.09 -1.26
N THR A 167 -17.28 8.85 -1.26
CA THR A 167 -18.05 8.41 -2.45
C THR A 167 -18.86 9.51 -3.13
N LYS A 168 -18.84 10.75 -2.63
CA LYS A 168 -19.60 11.87 -3.19
C LYS A 168 -19.33 12.11 -4.69
N ASP A 169 -18.07 11.95 -5.08
CA ASP A 169 -17.57 12.12 -6.45
C ASP A 169 -17.50 10.79 -7.22
N CYS A 170 -17.99 9.71 -6.61
CA CYS A 170 -18.12 8.42 -7.25
C CYS A 170 -19.44 8.29 -8.02
N ARG A 171 -19.40 7.49 -9.07
CA ARG A 171 -20.52 7.08 -9.92
C ARG A 171 -20.45 5.57 -10.13
N PRO A 172 -21.56 4.92 -10.54
CA PRO A 172 -21.51 3.53 -10.97
C PRO A 172 -20.37 3.29 -11.98
N LEU A 173 -19.86 2.06 -12.01
CA LEU A 173 -18.82 1.66 -12.96
C LEU A 173 -19.41 1.63 -14.38
N GLU A 174 -19.23 2.72 -15.12
CA GLU A 174 -19.64 2.89 -16.52
C GLU A 174 -18.44 2.83 -17.47
N ASN A 175 -17.30 3.41 -17.05
CA ASN A 175 -16.04 3.34 -17.76
C ASN A 175 -15.18 2.20 -17.20
N THR A 176 -15.02 1.15 -18.00
CA THR A 176 -14.27 -0.07 -17.67
C THR A 176 -12.92 -0.17 -18.38
N THR A 177 -12.57 0.81 -19.23
CA THR A 177 -11.39 0.75 -20.12
C THR A 177 -10.11 0.42 -19.37
N TYR A 178 -9.91 1.03 -18.19
CA TYR A 178 -8.74 0.73 -17.35
C TYR A 178 -8.69 -0.73 -16.90
N LEU A 179 -9.82 -1.29 -16.46
CA LEU A 179 -9.91 -2.67 -15.96
C LEU A 179 -9.76 -3.69 -17.10
N GLU A 180 -10.34 -3.40 -18.25
CA GLU A 180 -10.20 -4.22 -19.46
C GLU A 180 -8.76 -4.20 -19.98
N GLY A 181 -8.07 -3.05 -19.96
CA GLY A 181 -6.63 -2.97 -20.25
C GLY A 181 -5.75 -3.73 -19.23
N ARG A 182 -6.29 -4.04 -18.06
CA ARG A 182 -5.69 -4.95 -17.06
C ARG A 182 -6.13 -6.41 -17.26
N GLY A 183 -6.87 -6.75 -18.30
CA GLY A 183 -7.32 -8.12 -18.60
C GLY A 183 -8.57 -8.57 -17.86
N ILE A 184 -9.18 -7.70 -17.04
CA ILE A 184 -10.41 -8.01 -16.32
C ILE A 184 -11.59 -7.95 -17.29
N SER A 185 -12.27 -9.07 -17.47
CA SER A 185 -13.38 -9.21 -18.42
C SER A 185 -14.66 -8.54 -17.93
N GLN A 186 -15.53 -8.16 -18.87
CA GLN A 186 -16.88 -7.69 -18.57
C GLN A 186 -17.70 -8.72 -17.79
N ALA A 187 -17.48 -10.02 -18.01
CA ALA A 187 -18.14 -11.08 -17.27
C ALA A 187 -17.79 -11.00 -15.77
N THR A 188 -16.52 -10.81 -15.43
CA THR A 188 -16.06 -10.60 -14.05
C THR A 188 -16.65 -9.30 -13.48
N LEU A 189 -16.59 -8.19 -14.20
CA LEU A 189 -17.09 -6.90 -13.69
C LEU A 189 -18.61 -6.89 -13.43
N ARG A 190 -19.37 -7.69 -14.18
CA ARG A 190 -20.82 -7.83 -14.05
C ARG A 190 -21.24 -8.95 -13.10
N HIS A 191 -20.28 -9.71 -12.57
CA HIS A 191 -20.58 -10.77 -11.61
C HIS A 191 -21.28 -10.19 -10.36
N PRO A 192 -22.34 -10.83 -9.83
CA PRO A 192 -23.12 -10.29 -8.70
C PRO A 192 -22.26 -9.90 -7.49
N GLN A 193 -21.15 -10.59 -7.27
CA GLN A 193 -20.22 -10.31 -6.18
C GLN A 193 -19.42 -8.99 -6.34
N PHE A 194 -19.23 -8.50 -7.57
CA PHE A 194 -18.40 -7.32 -7.85
C PHE A 194 -19.23 -6.09 -8.23
N VAL A 195 -20.47 -6.27 -8.66
CA VAL A 195 -21.40 -5.17 -8.96
C VAL A 195 -21.56 -4.26 -7.73
N GLY A 196 -21.39 -2.95 -7.94
CA GLY A 196 -21.50 -1.95 -6.87
C GLY A 196 -20.37 -1.97 -5.83
N ARG A 197 -19.33 -2.80 -6.03
CA ARG A 197 -18.08 -2.80 -5.24
C ARG A 197 -16.94 -2.09 -5.95
N ILE A 198 -17.13 -1.75 -7.21
CA ILE A 198 -16.19 -1.00 -8.04
C ILE A 198 -16.97 0.18 -8.61
N LEU A 199 -16.38 1.37 -8.57
CA LEU A 199 -17.01 2.62 -8.97
C LEU A 199 -16.11 3.38 -9.95
N ASN A 200 -16.64 4.36 -10.65
CA ASN A 200 -15.81 5.40 -11.27
C ASN A 200 -15.75 6.62 -10.36
N HIS A 201 -14.58 7.26 -10.25
CA HIS A 201 -14.40 8.52 -9.53
C HIS A 201 -13.97 9.60 -10.51
N ARG A 202 -14.71 10.72 -10.56
CA ARG A 202 -14.38 11.86 -11.43
C ARG A 202 -13.57 12.88 -10.66
N HIS A 203 -12.39 13.22 -11.16
CA HIS A 203 -11.52 14.22 -10.54
C HIS A 203 -11.19 15.32 -11.54
N THR A 204 -11.61 16.55 -11.25
CA THR A 204 -11.34 17.72 -12.09
C THR A 204 -10.16 18.49 -11.54
N VAL A 205 -9.11 18.62 -12.35
CA VAL A 205 -7.90 19.38 -12.02
C VAL A 205 -7.95 20.71 -12.76
N GLN A 206 -7.95 21.82 -12.01
CA GLN A 206 -7.80 23.17 -12.52
C GLN A 206 -6.35 23.61 -12.31
N ARG A 207 -5.63 23.91 -13.40
CA ARG A 207 -4.29 24.53 -13.32
C ARG A 207 -4.41 26.01 -13.69
N PRO A 208 -3.67 26.92 -13.04
CA PRO A 208 -3.66 28.33 -13.44
C PRO A 208 -3.32 28.47 -14.93
N GLY A 209 -4.16 29.18 -15.70
CA GLY A 209 -3.96 29.41 -17.13
C GLY A 209 -4.34 28.27 -18.08
N LEU A 210 -4.89 27.15 -17.60
CA LEU A 210 -5.38 26.04 -18.44
C LEU A 210 -6.86 25.74 -18.16
N PRO A 211 -7.62 25.20 -19.12
CA PRO A 211 -8.98 24.76 -18.86
C PRO A 211 -9.00 23.59 -17.86
N PRO A 212 -10.09 23.46 -17.06
CA PRO A 212 -10.24 22.33 -16.14
C PRO A 212 -10.25 21.02 -16.92
N LYS A 213 -9.42 20.06 -16.49
CA LYS A 213 -9.38 18.71 -17.09
C LYS A 213 -9.93 17.69 -16.09
N THR A 214 -10.93 16.93 -16.52
CA THR A 214 -11.55 15.87 -15.71
C THR A 214 -11.00 14.51 -16.08
N TYR A 215 -10.57 13.77 -15.06
CA TYR A 215 -10.09 12.40 -15.17
C TYR A 215 -11.13 11.45 -14.58
N VAL A 216 -11.28 10.28 -15.20
CA VAL A 216 -12.14 9.20 -14.70
C VAL A 216 -11.25 8.07 -14.21
N ASN A 217 -11.22 7.88 -12.90
CA ASN A 217 -10.47 6.80 -12.28
C ASN A 217 -11.42 5.64 -11.93
N THR A 218 -10.89 4.43 -11.85
CA THR A 218 -11.55 3.33 -11.14
C THR A 218 -11.35 3.51 -9.64
N ALA A 219 -12.41 3.31 -8.87
CA ALA A 219 -12.42 3.51 -7.45
C ALA A 219 -12.87 2.23 -6.72
N PHE A 220 -12.10 1.86 -5.71
CA PHE A 220 -12.29 0.68 -4.88
C PHE A 220 -12.59 1.15 -3.44
N PRO A 221 -13.87 1.15 -3.01
CA PRO A 221 -14.25 1.56 -1.67
C PRO A 221 -13.68 0.59 -0.61
N ALA A 222 -13.03 1.14 0.42
CA ALA A 222 -12.49 0.35 1.51
C ALA A 222 -13.47 0.33 2.69
N TYR A 223 -13.80 -0.87 3.14
CA TYR A 223 -14.81 -1.15 4.16
C TYR A 223 -14.19 -1.46 5.52
N HIS A 224 -14.84 -1.00 6.59
CA HIS A 224 -14.60 -1.40 7.97
C HIS A 224 -15.95 -1.41 8.69
N GLU A 225 -16.29 -2.50 9.38
CA GLU A 225 -17.60 -2.70 10.03
C GLU A 225 -18.78 -2.41 9.07
N GLY A 226 -18.66 -2.85 7.81
CA GLY A 226 -19.69 -2.68 6.78
C GLY A 226 -19.79 -1.28 6.16
N ARG A 227 -18.89 -0.34 6.50
CA ARG A 227 -18.95 1.04 5.99
C ARG A 227 -17.74 1.43 5.17
N VAL A 228 -17.96 2.29 4.17
CA VAL A 228 -16.88 2.89 3.39
C VAL A 228 -16.15 3.94 4.23
N VAL A 229 -14.93 3.63 4.63
CA VAL A 229 -14.02 4.49 5.43
C VAL A 229 -12.77 4.90 4.66
N GLY A 230 -12.74 4.63 3.35
CA GLY A 230 -11.65 5.03 2.47
C GLY A 230 -11.96 4.69 1.01
N LEU A 231 -11.13 5.20 0.11
CA LEU A 231 -11.29 4.97 -1.32
C LEU A 231 -9.93 4.84 -2.00
N GLU A 232 -9.60 3.65 -2.49
CA GLU A 232 -8.42 3.44 -3.34
C GLU A 232 -8.79 3.82 -4.77
N LEU A 233 -7.92 4.59 -5.44
CA LEU A 233 -8.12 5.07 -6.81
C LEU A 233 -7.05 4.49 -7.72
N LYS A 234 -7.48 3.99 -8.87
CA LYS A 234 -6.62 3.45 -9.93
C LYS A 234 -7.00 4.04 -11.29
N GLY A 235 -5.99 4.35 -12.08
CA GLY A 235 -6.16 4.77 -13.47
C GLY A 235 -4.87 4.53 -14.23
N GLU A 236 -4.87 4.83 -15.53
CA GLU A 236 -3.65 4.74 -16.33
C GLU A 236 -2.58 5.69 -15.79
N GLY A 237 -1.43 5.13 -15.42
CA GLY A 237 -0.33 5.88 -14.79
C GLY A 237 -0.68 6.55 -13.46
N PHE A 238 -1.82 6.20 -12.85
CA PHE A 238 -2.31 6.83 -11.63
C PHE A 238 -2.65 5.77 -10.56
N LYS A 239 -2.04 5.92 -9.39
CA LYS A 239 -2.44 5.26 -8.15
C LYS A 239 -2.63 6.35 -7.11
N GLY A 240 -3.78 6.35 -6.45
CA GLY A 240 -4.09 7.35 -5.46
C GLY A 240 -5.05 6.80 -4.41
N GLN A 241 -5.34 7.64 -3.44
CA GLN A 241 -6.30 7.34 -2.40
C GLN A 241 -7.02 8.61 -1.97
N ALA A 242 -8.27 8.51 -1.54
CA ALA A 242 -8.97 9.66 -1.00
C ALA A 242 -8.30 10.12 0.31
N PRO A 243 -8.20 11.44 0.55
CA PRO A 243 -7.72 11.98 1.83
C PRO A 243 -8.51 11.38 3.00
N GLU A 244 -7.86 11.26 4.16
CA GLU A 244 -8.48 10.75 5.40
C GLU A 244 -8.99 9.30 5.34
N SER A 245 -8.59 8.54 4.31
CA SER A 245 -8.94 7.12 4.22
C SER A 245 -8.25 6.30 5.31
N GLN A 246 -8.99 5.37 5.90
CA GLN A 246 -8.55 4.58 7.05
C GLN A 246 -8.00 3.21 6.66
N PHE A 247 -7.10 3.17 5.67
CA PHE A 247 -6.51 1.92 5.15
C PHE A 247 -5.69 1.14 6.16
N SER A 248 -5.40 1.67 7.34
CA SER A 248 -4.77 0.90 8.40
C SER A 248 -5.71 -0.13 9.04
N ARG A 249 -7.04 -0.04 8.79
CA ARG A 249 -8.05 -0.94 9.38
C ARG A 249 -9.14 -1.41 8.42
N SER A 250 -9.16 -0.90 7.19
CA SER A 250 -10.18 -1.24 6.20
C SER A 250 -9.68 -2.22 5.15
N LEU A 251 -10.62 -2.90 4.51
CA LEU A 251 -10.41 -3.85 3.42
C LEU A 251 -11.30 -3.47 2.24
N TRP A 252 -10.84 -3.62 1.02
CA TRP A 252 -11.80 -3.71 -0.08
C TRP A 252 -12.48 -5.09 -0.01
N LEU A 253 -13.80 -5.14 -0.17
CA LEU A 253 -14.58 -6.37 -0.07
C LEU A 253 -15.50 -6.54 -1.28
N SER A 254 -15.56 -7.76 -1.80
CA SER A 254 -16.66 -8.19 -2.68
C SER A 254 -17.98 -8.33 -1.90
N ARG A 255 -19.07 -8.67 -2.58
CA ARG A 255 -20.29 -9.17 -1.91
C ARG A 255 -20.16 -10.67 -1.68
N LEU A 256 -20.86 -11.14 -0.65
CA LEU A 256 -21.04 -12.57 -0.43
C LEU A 256 -21.71 -13.22 -1.65
N PRO A 257 -21.38 -14.48 -1.94
CA PRO A 257 -22.09 -15.25 -2.95
C PRO A 257 -23.58 -15.39 -2.57
N GLU A 258 -24.48 -15.11 -3.52
CA GLU A 258 -25.94 -15.11 -3.27
C GLU A 258 -26.53 -16.52 -3.25
N ALA A 259 -25.96 -17.45 -4.02
CA ALA A 259 -26.52 -18.78 -4.23
C ALA A 259 -26.13 -19.79 -3.14
N GLN A 260 -24.94 -19.64 -2.56
CA GLN A 260 -24.38 -20.56 -1.58
C GLN A 260 -23.56 -19.77 -0.55
N PRO A 261 -23.46 -20.21 0.71
CA PRO A 261 -22.55 -19.60 1.68
C PRO A 261 -21.11 -19.59 1.19
N ALA A 262 -20.34 -18.56 1.56
CA ALA A 262 -18.92 -18.50 1.27
C ALA A 262 -18.18 -19.62 2.02
N THR A 263 -17.46 -20.45 1.28
CA THR A 263 -16.65 -21.55 1.83
C THR A 263 -15.22 -21.12 2.16
N VAL A 264 -14.77 -19.99 1.61
CA VAL A 264 -13.43 -19.46 1.80
C VAL A 264 -13.41 -17.93 1.75
N LEU A 265 -12.59 -17.30 2.60
CA LEU A 265 -12.23 -15.89 2.50
C LEU A 265 -10.90 -15.78 1.77
N VAL A 266 -10.91 -15.25 0.55
CA VAL A 266 -9.68 -15.05 -0.24
C VAL A 266 -9.15 -13.65 0.00
N VAL A 267 -7.88 -13.54 0.40
CA VAL A 267 -7.24 -12.27 0.73
C VAL A 267 -6.04 -12.01 -0.19
N SER A 268 -6.04 -10.88 -0.90
CA SER A 268 -4.93 -10.43 -1.74
C SER A 268 -4.46 -9.01 -1.38
N GLU A 269 -3.40 -8.51 -2.03
CA GLU A 269 -2.82 -7.19 -1.71
C GLU A 269 -3.60 -6.02 -2.30
N SER A 270 -4.11 -6.19 -3.51
CA SER A 270 -4.86 -5.17 -4.23
C SER A 270 -6.15 -5.71 -4.83
N ALA A 271 -7.14 -4.84 -5.01
CA ALA A 271 -8.42 -5.21 -5.61
C ALA A 271 -8.29 -5.69 -7.06
N LEU A 272 -7.25 -5.24 -7.78
CA LEU A 272 -6.95 -5.74 -9.13
C LEU A 272 -6.51 -7.20 -9.10
N ASP A 273 -5.66 -7.56 -8.14
CA ASP A 273 -5.20 -8.94 -7.97
C ASP A 273 -6.36 -9.81 -7.48
N THR A 274 -7.24 -9.26 -6.65
CA THR A 274 -8.47 -9.94 -6.23
C THR A 274 -9.36 -10.30 -7.42
N LEU A 275 -9.60 -9.33 -8.32
CA LEU A 275 -10.41 -9.56 -9.52
C LEU A 275 -9.73 -10.52 -10.49
N SER A 276 -8.40 -10.44 -10.61
CA SER A 276 -7.62 -11.32 -11.47
C SER A 276 -7.67 -12.77 -10.96
N TYR A 277 -7.49 -12.95 -9.65
CA TYR A 277 -7.63 -14.24 -8.98
C TYR A 277 -9.03 -14.83 -9.18
N ALA A 278 -10.09 -14.05 -8.94
CA ALA A 278 -11.47 -14.50 -9.11
C ALA A 278 -11.78 -14.93 -10.56
N GLN A 279 -11.22 -14.23 -11.56
CA GLN A 279 -11.38 -14.60 -12.96
C GLN A 279 -10.64 -15.91 -13.32
N LEU A 280 -9.49 -16.16 -12.70
CA LEU A 280 -8.74 -17.40 -12.86
C LEU A 280 -9.37 -18.58 -12.10
N HIS A 281 -10.18 -18.32 -11.07
CA HIS A 281 -10.82 -19.32 -10.21
C HIS A 281 -12.35 -19.15 -10.13
N PRO A 282 -13.08 -19.26 -11.26
CA PRO A 282 -14.50 -18.88 -11.33
C PRO A 282 -15.45 -19.81 -10.56
N GLN A 283 -14.98 -20.97 -10.09
CA GLN A 283 -15.81 -21.99 -9.43
C GLN A 283 -15.85 -21.84 -7.90
N GLU A 284 -15.19 -20.83 -7.34
CA GLU A 284 -15.08 -20.68 -5.89
C GLU A 284 -16.28 -19.96 -5.29
N SER A 285 -16.90 -20.57 -4.29
CA SER A 285 -17.80 -19.85 -3.39
C SER A 285 -16.97 -19.10 -2.35
N ALA A 286 -16.52 -17.90 -2.69
CA ALA A 286 -15.59 -17.12 -1.89
C ALA A 286 -16.12 -15.74 -1.51
N LEU A 287 -15.78 -15.27 -0.31
CA LEU A 287 -15.74 -13.84 -0.03
C LEU A 287 -14.34 -13.35 -0.40
N TYR A 288 -14.26 -12.39 -1.31
CA TYR A 288 -12.98 -11.81 -1.71
C TYR A 288 -12.69 -10.51 -0.96
N ALA A 289 -11.45 -10.38 -0.48
CA ALA A 289 -10.93 -9.20 0.22
C ALA A 289 -9.58 -8.76 -0.34
N SER A 290 -9.35 -7.46 -0.38
CA SER A 290 -8.03 -6.88 -0.65
C SER A 290 -7.58 -6.02 0.53
N THR A 291 -6.32 -6.16 0.92
CA THR A 291 -5.74 -5.34 1.98
C THR A 291 -5.53 -3.90 1.56
N ALA A 292 -5.46 -3.58 0.26
CA ALA A 292 -5.21 -2.22 -0.25
C ALA A 292 -3.99 -1.56 0.43
N GLY A 293 -2.87 -2.29 0.45
CA GLY A 293 -1.64 -1.91 1.14
C GLY A 293 -1.27 -2.87 2.29
N THR A 294 -0.46 -2.41 3.23
CA THR A 294 0.14 -3.25 4.29
C THR A 294 -0.92 -4.01 5.10
N LEU A 295 -0.71 -5.32 5.32
CA LEU A 295 -1.51 -6.12 6.24
C LEU A 295 -1.18 -5.74 7.70
N THR A 296 -2.01 -4.92 8.32
CA THR A 296 -1.89 -4.47 9.71
C THR A 296 -2.65 -5.38 10.67
N GLN A 297 -2.38 -5.27 11.97
CA GLN A 297 -3.13 -6.02 12.99
C GLN A 297 -4.64 -5.72 12.95
N ASN A 298 -5.04 -4.46 12.73
CA ASN A 298 -6.46 -4.10 12.66
C ASN A 298 -7.16 -4.76 11.45
N LYS A 299 -6.45 -4.96 10.33
CA LYS A 299 -6.99 -5.73 9.21
C LYS A 299 -7.17 -7.19 9.56
N ILE A 300 -6.23 -7.77 10.32
CA ILE A 300 -6.36 -9.16 10.78
C ILE A 300 -7.58 -9.31 11.69
N PHE A 301 -7.81 -8.35 12.61
CA PHE A 301 -9.03 -8.34 13.42
C PHE A 301 -10.30 -8.23 12.57
N GLU A 302 -10.29 -7.42 11.51
CA GLU A 302 -11.41 -7.33 10.57
C GLU A 302 -11.62 -8.66 9.80
N LEU A 303 -10.55 -9.33 9.37
CA LEU A 303 -10.63 -10.65 8.72
C LEU A 303 -11.20 -11.70 9.69
N GLN A 304 -10.77 -11.73 10.94
CA GLN A 304 -11.32 -12.63 11.98
C GLN A 304 -12.80 -12.35 12.24
N ARG A 305 -13.19 -11.08 12.29
CA ARG A 305 -14.58 -10.66 12.43
C ARG A 305 -15.42 -11.20 11.27
N LEU A 306 -14.96 -11.03 10.03
CA LEU A 306 -15.63 -11.55 8.84
C LEU A 306 -15.75 -13.09 8.84
N LEU A 307 -14.67 -13.80 9.17
CA LEU A 307 -14.68 -15.27 9.27
C LEU A 307 -15.74 -15.75 10.27
N ARG A 308 -15.84 -15.09 11.42
CA ARG A 308 -16.78 -15.43 12.50
C ARG A 308 -18.23 -15.08 12.16
N GLU A 309 -18.48 -13.84 11.75
CA GLU A 309 -19.84 -13.34 11.49
C GLU A 309 -20.47 -14.04 10.27
N GLU A 310 -19.69 -14.25 9.22
CA GLU A 310 -20.16 -14.89 7.98
C GLU A 310 -19.98 -16.42 8.00
N GLN A 311 -19.51 -16.99 9.13
CA GLN A 311 -19.31 -18.42 9.34
C GLN A 311 -18.47 -19.11 8.24
N ILE A 312 -17.42 -18.43 7.79
CA ILE A 312 -16.55 -18.91 6.72
C ILE A 312 -15.48 -19.84 7.33
N PRO A 313 -15.40 -21.12 6.91
CA PRO A 313 -14.55 -22.11 7.59
C PRO A 313 -13.06 -22.04 7.21
N ALA A 314 -12.72 -21.34 6.14
CA ALA A 314 -11.37 -21.30 5.59
C ALA A 314 -10.97 -19.87 5.17
N ILE A 315 -9.69 -19.60 5.24
CA ILE A 315 -9.08 -18.39 4.68
C ILE A 315 -7.92 -18.78 3.78
N ARG A 316 -7.84 -18.10 2.64
CA ARG A 316 -6.80 -18.30 1.66
C ARG A 316 -5.99 -17.04 1.47
N ALA A 317 -4.70 -17.14 1.79
CA ALA A 317 -3.71 -16.11 1.52
C ALA A 317 -3.31 -16.21 0.04
N ALA A 318 -3.70 -15.22 -0.75
CA ALA A 318 -3.42 -15.10 -2.17
C ALA A 318 -2.62 -13.81 -2.44
N PHE A 319 -1.58 -13.56 -1.63
CA PHE A 319 -0.67 -12.42 -1.80
C PHE A 319 0.33 -12.65 -2.93
N ASP A 320 1.01 -11.59 -3.35
CA ASP A 320 1.95 -11.61 -4.47
C ASP A 320 3.10 -12.60 -4.20
N ASN A 321 3.71 -13.09 -5.28
CA ASN A 321 4.84 -14.02 -5.21
C ASN A 321 6.17 -13.26 -5.16
N ASP A 322 6.29 -12.35 -4.19
CA ASP A 322 7.52 -11.64 -3.86
C ASP A 322 7.77 -11.66 -2.34
N SER A 323 8.93 -11.17 -1.89
CA SER A 323 9.29 -11.20 -0.46
C SER A 323 8.25 -10.51 0.42
N GLN A 324 7.58 -9.48 -0.08
CA GLN A 324 6.59 -8.73 0.68
C GLN A 324 5.27 -9.50 0.79
N GLY A 325 4.82 -10.13 -0.29
CA GLY A 325 3.65 -11.00 -0.27
C GLY A 325 3.85 -12.26 0.59
N HIS A 326 5.04 -12.86 0.59
CA HIS A 326 5.37 -13.94 1.52
C HIS A 326 5.45 -13.48 2.98
N HIS A 327 5.89 -12.24 3.23
CA HIS A 327 5.83 -11.65 4.57
C HIS A 327 4.38 -11.41 5.03
N PHE A 328 3.48 -11.02 4.13
CA PHE A 328 2.05 -10.92 4.47
C PHE A 328 1.41 -12.27 4.80
N ASP A 329 1.80 -13.36 4.14
CA ASP A 329 1.37 -14.70 4.55
C ASP A 329 1.80 -14.99 6.01
N THR A 330 3.06 -14.69 6.35
CA THR A 330 3.58 -14.90 7.72
C THR A 330 2.80 -14.10 8.75
N ARG A 331 2.49 -12.83 8.44
CA ARG A 331 1.68 -11.97 9.32
C ARG A 331 0.26 -12.49 9.47
N LEU A 332 -0.35 -12.97 8.38
CA LEU A 332 -1.69 -13.54 8.42
C LEU A 332 -1.73 -14.82 9.27
N LEU A 333 -0.78 -15.73 9.08
CA LEU A 333 -0.62 -16.92 9.91
C LEU A 333 -0.46 -16.53 11.39
N ALA A 334 0.42 -15.58 11.69
CA ALA A 334 0.66 -15.15 13.06
C ALA A 334 -0.61 -14.63 13.72
N GLY A 335 -1.34 -13.76 13.04
CA GLY A 335 -2.55 -13.16 13.61
C GLY A 335 -3.78 -14.08 13.63
N LEU A 336 -3.74 -15.23 12.95
CA LEU A 336 -4.81 -16.25 12.97
C LEU A 336 -4.42 -17.52 13.75
N ALA A 337 -3.24 -17.53 14.36
CA ALA A 337 -2.80 -18.65 15.17
C ALA A 337 -3.77 -18.90 16.32
N SER A 338 -4.03 -20.18 16.61
CA SER A 338 -4.93 -20.56 17.68
C SER A 338 -4.32 -20.27 19.06
N ASP A 339 -5.17 -20.15 20.08
CA ASP A 339 -4.75 -20.03 21.48
C ASP A 339 -3.92 -21.24 21.96
N GLN A 340 -3.98 -22.37 21.26
CA GLN A 340 -3.16 -23.55 21.55
C GLN A 340 -1.70 -23.36 21.11
N ASN A 341 -1.46 -22.58 20.05
CA ASN A 341 -0.11 -22.29 19.55
C ASN A 341 0.04 -20.80 19.20
N PRO A 342 -0.05 -19.86 20.17
CA PRO A 342 0.04 -18.44 19.86
C PRO A 342 1.31 -18.11 19.08
N MET A 343 1.15 -17.44 17.94
CA MET A 343 2.23 -17.03 17.06
C MET A 343 2.26 -15.51 16.95
N LYS A 344 3.45 -14.92 16.91
CA LYS A 344 3.62 -13.49 16.68
C LYS A 344 4.91 -13.20 15.93
N VAL A 345 4.87 -12.16 15.10
CA VAL A 345 6.07 -11.57 14.54
C VAL A 345 6.66 -10.64 15.61
N VAL A 346 7.86 -10.96 16.11
CA VAL A 346 8.52 -10.19 17.20
C VAL A 346 9.57 -9.21 16.69
N ARG A 347 10.08 -9.41 15.47
CA ARG A 347 11.05 -8.50 14.85
C ARG A 347 10.90 -8.55 13.33
N GLU A 348 10.82 -7.36 12.73
CA GLU A 348 10.86 -7.15 11.29
C GLU A 348 12.12 -6.32 10.96
N HIS A 349 12.99 -6.86 10.13
CA HIS A 349 14.19 -6.20 9.64
C HIS A 349 14.30 -6.43 8.13
N GLU A 350 15.00 -5.55 7.40
CA GLU A 350 15.12 -5.58 5.93
C GLU A 350 15.58 -6.95 5.38
N HIS A 351 16.35 -7.71 6.16
CA HIS A 351 16.93 -8.98 5.74
C HIS A 351 16.46 -10.18 6.58
N GLN A 352 15.72 -9.97 7.67
CA GLN A 352 15.34 -11.04 8.57
C GLN A 352 14.02 -10.75 9.30
N LEU A 353 13.18 -11.76 9.38
CA LEU A 353 11.94 -11.80 10.13
C LEU A 353 12.11 -12.76 11.31
N THR A 354 11.72 -12.37 12.52
CA THR A 354 11.68 -13.29 13.67
C THR A 354 10.25 -13.55 14.08
N VAL A 355 9.88 -14.82 14.07
CA VAL A 355 8.58 -15.33 14.51
C VAL A 355 8.75 -16.05 15.83
N GLU A 356 7.91 -15.74 16.81
CA GLU A 356 7.82 -16.48 18.06
C GLU A 356 6.53 -17.31 18.08
N ILE A 357 6.65 -18.56 18.49
CA ILE A 357 5.54 -19.50 18.68
C ILE A 357 5.59 -20.03 20.10
N VAL A 358 4.50 -19.86 20.84
CA VAL A 358 4.29 -20.48 22.14
C VAL A 358 3.54 -21.78 21.90
N ALA A 359 4.16 -22.93 22.17
CA ALA A 359 3.58 -24.25 21.95
C ALA A 359 3.71 -25.10 23.22
N PRO A 360 2.69 -25.10 24.10
CA PRO A 360 2.65 -25.96 25.27
C PRO A 360 2.77 -27.44 24.90
N GLN A 361 2.17 -27.84 23.78
CA GLN A 361 2.33 -29.15 23.16
C GLN A 361 3.33 -29.05 22.00
N PRO A 362 4.52 -29.68 22.11
CA PRO A 362 5.60 -29.46 21.15
C PRO A 362 5.40 -30.19 19.81
N ALA A 363 4.41 -31.06 19.67
CA ALA A 363 4.26 -31.93 18.49
C ALA A 363 4.17 -31.14 17.17
N GLY A 364 3.37 -30.08 17.12
CA GLY A 364 3.22 -29.22 15.94
C GLY A 364 4.52 -28.47 15.62
N VAL A 365 5.14 -27.82 16.60
CA VAL A 365 6.41 -27.10 16.41
C VAL A 365 7.57 -28.05 16.08
N GLN A 366 7.58 -29.27 16.60
CA GLN A 366 8.56 -30.29 16.20
C GLN A 366 8.36 -30.74 14.75
N ALA A 367 7.11 -30.90 14.30
CA ALA A 367 6.82 -31.19 12.90
C ALA A 367 7.24 -30.03 11.97
N LEU A 368 6.96 -28.78 12.38
CA LEU A 368 7.46 -27.58 11.72
C LEU A 368 8.98 -27.59 11.59
N SER A 369 9.71 -27.77 12.70
CA SER A 369 11.18 -27.82 12.70
C SER A 369 11.72 -28.92 11.79
N ARG A 370 11.08 -30.11 11.74
CA ARG A 370 11.49 -31.19 10.83
C ARG A 370 11.33 -30.81 9.35
N GLN A 371 10.22 -30.18 8.97
CA GLN A 371 10.03 -29.73 7.59
C GLN A 371 11.02 -28.62 7.21
N LEU A 372 11.30 -27.69 8.14
CA LEU A 372 12.28 -26.63 7.93
C LEU A 372 13.72 -27.17 7.86
N GLN A 373 14.02 -28.27 8.56
CA GLN A 373 15.30 -28.95 8.43
C GLN A 373 15.50 -29.48 7.01
N ALA A 374 14.48 -30.06 6.38
CA ALA A 374 14.56 -30.51 4.99
C ALA A 374 14.83 -29.35 4.02
N TYR A 375 14.20 -28.18 4.23
CA TYR A 375 14.53 -26.96 3.47
C TYR A 375 16.00 -26.55 3.65
N ASN A 376 16.49 -26.54 4.89
CA ASN A 376 17.86 -26.18 5.20
C ASN A 376 18.87 -27.18 4.61
N GLU A 377 18.58 -28.48 4.65
CA GLU A 377 19.39 -29.52 4.04
C GLU A 377 19.44 -29.36 2.52
N HIS A 378 18.29 -29.14 1.88
CA HIS A 378 18.22 -28.89 0.44
C HIS A 378 19.01 -27.65 0.04
N THR A 379 18.83 -26.54 0.77
CA THR A 379 19.57 -25.30 0.56
C THR A 379 21.07 -25.52 0.75
N SER A 380 21.47 -26.25 1.80
CA SER A 380 22.89 -26.57 2.06
C SER A 380 23.49 -27.47 0.98
N GLN A 381 22.72 -28.43 0.44
CA GLN A 381 23.13 -29.28 -0.67
C GLN A 381 23.29 -28.48 -1.96
N GLN A 382 22.36 -27.60 -2.30
CA GLN A 382 22.48 -26.69 -3.45
C GLN A 382 23.74 -25.83 -3.32
N PHE A 383 23.98 -25.26 -2.13
CA PHE A 383 25.20 -24.50 -1.85
C PHE A 383 26.45 -25.38 -1.98
N SER A 384 26.42 -26.63 -1.51
CA SER A 384 27.56 -27.56 -1.58
C SER A 384 27.89 -27.95 -3.02
N GLN A 385 26.86 -28.27 -3.82
CA GLN A 385 26.97 -28.61 -5.24
C GLN A 385 27.54 -27.45 -6.05
N ALA A 386 27.09 -26.22 -5.79
CA ALA A 386 27.60 -25.02 -6.45
C ALA A 386 28.97 -24.54 -5.91
N ASN A 387 29.49 -25.11 -4.81
CA ASN A 387 30.86 -24.85 -4.28
C ASN A 387 31.93 -25.84 -4.76
N GLY A 388 31.56 -26.95 -5.40
CA GLY A 388 32.48 -27.81 -6.17
C GLY A 388 33.52 -28.63 -5.38
N ILE A 389 33.62 -28.53 -4.04
CA ILE A 389 34.56 -29.33 -3.24
C ILE A 389 33.82 -29.98 -2.04
N PRO A 390 33.65 -31.31 -2.03
CA PRO A 390 33.17 -32.04 -0.85
C PRO A 390 34.12 -31.79 0.33
N GLY A 391 33.59 -31.30 1.46
CA GLY A 391 34.37 -31.12 2.70
C GLY A 391 34.99 -29.74 2.93
N THR A 392 34.73 -28.73 2.09
CA THR A 392 34.90 -27.34 2.55
C THR A 392 33.74 -27.01 3.50
N PRO A 393 34.00 -26.55 4.74
CA PRO A 393 32.92 -26.25 5.66
C PRO A 393 32.06 -25.16 5.03
N ALA A 394 30.82 -25.51 4.72
CA ALA A 394 29.80 -24.61 4.19
C ALA A 394 29.38 -23.52 5.20
N THR A 395 30.21 -23.23 6.21
CA THR A 395 30.05 -22.12 7.14
C THR A 395 30.53 -20.80 6.53
N SER A 396 30.21 -20.56 5.26
CA SER A 396 30.28 -19.19 4.75
C SER A 396 29.13 -18.41 5.38
N PRO A 397 29.34 -17.17 5.87
CA PRO A 397 28.28 -16.31 6.44
C PRO A 397 27.03 -16.25 5.55
N THR A 398 27.24 -16.42 4.26
CA THR A 398 26.26 -16.47 3.18
C THR A 398 25.26 -17.63 3.24
N LEU A 399 25.72 -18.85 3.56
CA LEU A 399 24.81 -19.97 3.75
C LEU A 399 24.00 -19.71 5.01
N ARG A 400 24.65 -19.23 6.08
CA ARG A 400 23.96 -18.88 7.32
C ARG A 400 22.84 -17.87 7.06
N ASP A 401 23.07 -16.83 6.26
CA ASP A 401 22.03 -15.84 5.97
C ASP A 401 20.88 -16.37 5.09
N ALA A 402 21.03 -17.55 4.47
CA ALA A 402 20.01 -18.22 3.66
C ALA A 402 19.23 -19.31 4.41
N LEU A 403 19.73 -19.75 5.58
CA LEU A 403 19.12 -20.82 6.37
C LEU A 403 18.09 -20.28 7.38
N ILE A 404 17.06 -21.06 7.61
CA ILE A 404 16.07 -20.80 8.66
C ILE A 404 16.63 -21.33 9.98
N HIS A 405 16.74 -20.47 10.99
CA HIS A 405 17.23 -20.87 12.31
C HIS A 405 16.08 -20.95 13.29
N SER A 406 15.99 -22.05 14.04
CA SER A 406 15.06 -22.18 15.16
C SER A 406 15.82 -22.29 16.48
N GLN A 407 15.36 -21.60 17.52
CA GLN A 407 15.88 -21.72 18.87
C GLN A 407 14.74 -21.85 19.89
N LYS A 408 14.98 -22.57 20.99
CA LYS A 408 14.05 -22.62 22.12
C LYS A 408 14.38 -21.46 23.06
N ALA A 409 13.52 -20.45 23.09
CA ALA A 409 13.70 -19.23 23.88
C ALA A 409 13.15 -19.33 25.31
N GLY A 410 12.28 -20.31 25.59
CA GLY A 410 11.69 -20.54 26.90
C GLY A 410 11.09 -21.95 27.04
N LEU A 411 10.43 -22.25 28.16
CA LEU A 411 9.90 -23.59 28.46
C LEU A 411 9.01 -24.16 27.35
N HIS A 412 8.17 -23.31 26.76
CA HIS A 412 7.25 -23.61 25.65
C HIS A 412 7.37 -22.61 24.49
N THR A 413 8.40 -21.77 24.50
CA THR A 413 8.56 -20.67 23.54
C THR A 413 9.67 -20.99 22.55
N TYR A 414 9.34 -20.91 21.27
CA TYR A 414 10.23 -21.21 20.15
C TYR A 414 10.33 -19.98 19.26
N GLN A 415 11.53 -19.63 18.84
CA GLN A 415 11.78 -18.53 17.91
C GLN A 415 12.36 -19.06 16.62
N PHE A 416 11.83 -18.58 15.50
CA PHE A 416 12.26 -18.87 14.16
C PHE A 416 12.77 -17.58 13.52
N HIS A 417 14.01 -17.61 13.05
CA HIS A 417 14.63 -16.52 12.31
C HIS A 417 14.62 -16.87 10.83
N LEU A 418 13.83 -16.12 10.07
CA LEU A 418 13.53 -16.34 8.67
C LEU A 418 14.27 -15.28 7.84
N PRO A 419 15.11 -15.66 6.88
CA PRO A 419 15.62 -14.73 5.87
C PRO A 419 14.49 -14.06 5.09
N MET A 420 14.59 -12.76 4.81
CA MET A 420 13.62 -12.00 4.00
C MET A 420 13.77 -12.31 2.49
N HIS A 421 13.58 -13.57 2.13
CA HIS A 421 13.64 -14.07 0.75
C HIS A 421 12.45 -15.01 0.47
N PRO A 422 11.87 -15.00 -0.75
CA PRO A 422 10.64 -15.73 -1.05
C PRO A 422 10.70 -17.21 -0.68
N ALA A 423 11.77 -17.92 -1.05
CA ALA A 423 11.88 -19.36 -0.79
C ALA A 423 11.86 -19.73 0.71
N ALA A 424 12.54 -18.95 1.56
CA ALA A 424 12.61 -19.23 2.99
C ALA A 424 11.29 -18.91 3.69
N LEU A 425 10.70 -17.76 3.37
CA LEU A 425 9.39 -17.37 3.89
C LEU A 425 8.31 -18.36 3.41
N HIS A 426 8.32 -18.74 2.13
CA HIS A 426 7.41 -19.74 1.58
C HIS A 426 7.52 -21.07 2.32
N ALA A 427 8.74 -21.60 2.49
CA ALA A 427 8.98 -22.85 3.19
C ALA A 427 8.44 -22.81 4.63
N PHE A 428 8.68 -21.70 5.34
CA PHE A 428 8.14 -21.50 6.68
C PHE A 428 6.61 -21.42 6.67
N ASN A 429 6.03 -20.60 5.81
CA ASN A 429 4.58 -20.37 5.77
C ASN A 429 3.82 -21.66 5.42
N GLN A 430 4.28 -22.39 4.41
CA GLN A 430 3.73 -23.69 4.03
C GLN A 430 3.84 -24.68 5.20
N ALA A 431 5.02 -24.83 5.79
CA ALA A 431 5.22 -25.76 6.89
C ALA A 431 4.38 -25.41 8.12
N ALA A 432 4.30 -24.12 8.47
CA ALA A 432 3.50 -23.64 9.58
C ALA A 432 2.01 -23.93 9.35
N SER A 433 1.48 -23.64 8.15
CA SER A 433 0.08 -23.88 7.80
C SER A 433 -0.33 -25.36 7.88
N GLN A 434 0.61 -26.28 7.64
CA GLN A 434 0.35 -27.73 7.62
C GLN A 434 0.55 -28.41 8.99
N THR A 435 1.39 -27.84 9.84
CA THR A 435 1.86 -28.51 11.08
C THR A 435 1.32 -27.87 12.37
N LEU A 436 0.90 -26.61 12.31
CA LEU A 436 0.33 -25.90 13.45
C LEU A 436 -1.20 -25.93 13.41
N ALA A 437 -1.82 -25.85 14.58
CA ALA A 437 -3.27 -25.74 14.71
C ALA A 437 -3.71 -24.27 14.57
N PHE A 438 -4.69 -24.04 13.69
CA PHE A 438 -5.35 -22.75 13.49
C PHE A 438 -6.86 -22.88 13.79
N GLU A 439 -7.50 -21.79 14.17
CA GLU A 439 -8.95 -21.75 14.40
C GLU A 439 -9.73 -21.99 13.11
N TYR A 440 -9.21 -21.47 11.99
CA TYR A 440 -9.77 -21.62 10.65
C TYR A 440 -8.80 -22.40 9.77
N ARG A 441 -9.32 -23.09 8.73
CA ARG A 441 -8.44 -23.75 7.77
C ARG A 441 -7.62 -22.70 7.01
N MET A 442 -6.30 -22.78 7.15
CA MET A 442 -5.35 -21.89 6.48
C MET A 442 -4.90 -22.49 5.14
N GLU A 443 -5.01 -21.72 4.06
CA GLU A 443 -4.52 -22.09 2.74
C GLU A 443 -3.61 -20.97 2.20
N ILE A 444 -2.46 -21.33 1.66
CA ILE A 444 -1.53 -20.37 1.05
C ILE A 444 -1.38 -20.72 -0.42
N VAL A 445 -1.73 -19.77 -1.29
CA VAL A 445 -1.60 -19.88 -2.74
C VAL A 445 -0.81 -18.69 -3.26
N LYS A 446 -0.06 -18.90 -4.34
CA LYS A 446 0.76 -17.88 -4.98
C LYS A 446 0.51 -17.85 -6.47
N SER A 447 0.65 -16.66 -7.04
CA SER A 447 0.78 -16.49 -8.49
C SER A 447 2.02 -17.24 -9.00
N GLN A 448 1.96 -17.68 -10.25
CA GLN A 448 3.08 -18.28 -10.97
C GLN A 448 4.15 -17.22 -11.27
N GLY A 449 3.72 -16.07 -11.79
CA GLY A 449 4.51 -14.86 -11.96
C GLY A 449 4.54 -14.01 -10.68
N LYS A 450 4.80 -12.72 -10.84
CA LYS A 450 4.93 -11.80 -9.71
C LYS A 450 3.60 -11.56 -8.99
N ASP A 451 2.55 -11.29 -9.75
CA ASP A 451 1.21 -10.97 -9.24
C ASP A 451 0.10 -11.66 -10.06
N TRP A 452 -1.12 -11.73 -9.51
CA TRP A 452 -2.24 -12.40 -10.16
C TRP A 452 -2.69 -11.72 -11.46
N ASN A 453 -2.46 -10.42 -11.60
CA ASN A 453 -2.82 -9.73 -12.84
C ASN A 453 -1.88 -10.10 -14.00
N GLN A 454 -0.59 -10.27 -13.71
CA GLN A 454 0.39 -10.76 -14.66
C GLN A 454 0.03 -12.18 -15.11
N ASP A 455 -0.31 -13.07 -14.17
CA ASP A 455 -0.74 -14.43 -14.47
C ASP A 455 -1.96 -14.45 -15.38
N LEU A 456 -2.95 -13.61 -15.09
CA LEU A 456 -4.15 -13.51 -15.90
C LEU A 456 -3.84 -13.08 -17.34
N LYS A 457 -2.97 -12.08 -17.52
CA LYS A 457 -2.55 -11.65 -18.86
C LYS A 457 -1.80 -12.74 -19.62
N GLN A 458 -0.97 -13.50 -18.91
CA GLN A 458 -0.23 -14.61 -19.49
C GLN A 458 -1.16 -15.75 -19.91
N ASP A 459 -2.12 -16.13 -19.06
CA ASP A 459 -3.14 -17.14 -19.37
C ASP A 459 -3.97 -16.73 -20.60
N GLN A 460 -4.43 -15.49 -20.67
CA GLN A 460 -5.16 -14.97 -21.83
C GLN A 460 -4.34 -15.00 -23.11
N LEU A 461 -3.05 -14.65 -23.05
CA LEU A 461 -2.14 -14.71 -24.19
C LEU A 461 -1.94 -16.16 -24.66
N GLN A 462 -1.77 -17.10 -23.72
CA GLN A 462 -1.66 -18.52 -24.06
C GLN A 462 -2.95 -19.08 -24.67
N GLN A 463 -4.11 -18.66 -24.18
CA GLN A 463 -5.40 -19.04 -24.77
C GLN A 463 -5.60 -18.46 -26.16
N GLY A 464 -5.17 -17.22 -26.40
CA GLY A 464 -5.17 -16.60 -27.74
C GLY A 464 -4.32 -17.39 -28.73
N VAL A 465 -3.08 -17.71 -28.35
CA VAL A 465 -2.19 -18.57 -29.16
C VAL A 465 -2.83 -19.93 -29.41
N ARG A 466 -3.39 -20.60 -28.40
CA ARG A 466 -4.06 -21.91 -28.60
C ARG A 466 -5.24 -21.83 -29.58
N ARG A 467 -6.01 -20.74 -29.58
CA ARG A 467 -7.10 -20.52 -30.53
C ARG A 467 -6.63 -20.23 -31.96
N GLU A 468 -5.47 -19.58 -32.11
CA GLU A 468 -4.86 -19.31 -33.42
C GLU A 468 -4.14 -20.53 -34.02
N PHE A 469 -3.75 -21.50 -33.18
CA PHE A 469 -2.96 -22.68 -33.58
C PHE A 469 -3.68 -24.02 -33.42
N ASP A 470 -4.96 -24.05 -33.01
CA ASP A 470 -5.80 -25.24 -33.18
C ASP A 470 -6.00 -25.47 -34.69
N PRO A 471 -5.89 -26.71 -35.20
CA PRO A 471 -5.92 -26.97 -36.64
C PRO A 471 -7.31 -26.64 -37.18
N LEU A 472 -7.40 -25.48 -37.84
CA LEU A 472 -8.55 -25.08 -38.62
C LEU A 472 -8.73 -26.09 -39.76
N ASP A 473 -9.91 -26.70 -39.80
CA ASP A 473 -10.42 -27.49 -40.91
C ASP A 473 -10.34 -26.63 -42.19
N GLU A 474 -9.43 -27.00 -43.10
CA GLU A 474 -8.99 -26.18 -44.25
C GLU A 474 -10.08 -25.89 -45.31
N ASP A 475 -11.31 -26.39 -45.13
CA ASP A 475 -12.33 -26.37 -46.18
C ASP A 475 -13.46 -25.34 -46.01
N GLN A 476 -13.50 -24.51 -44.95
CA GLN A 476 -14.68 -23.64 -44.72
C GLN A 476 -14.60 -22.18 -45.16
N HIS A 477 -13.44 -21.60 -45.46
CA HIS A 477 -13.38 -20.18 -45.84
C HIS A 477 -12.45 -19.92 -47.03
N GLY A 478 -12.89 -20.36 -48.21
CA GLY A 478 -12.32 -19.91 -49.48
C GLY A 478 -12.63 -18.44 -49.76
N PHE A 479 -11.70 -17.55 -49.42
CA PHE A 479 -11.49 -16.20 -50.01
C PHE A 479 -10.04 -15.83 -49.66
N GLY A 480 -9.06 -15.82 -50.57
CA GLY A 480 -9.01 -14.97 -51.77
C GLY A 480 -8.06 -13.81 -51.47
N GLN A 481 -6.86 -13.85 -52.07
CA GLN A 481 -5.95 -12.72 -52.16
C GLN A 481 -6.65 -11.50 -52.79
N GLU A 482 -6.15 -10.30 -52.48
CA GLU A 482 -6.53 -8.97 -53.02
C GLU A 482 -7.50 -8.14 -52.15
N HIS A 483 -6.93 -7.29 -51.28
CA HIS A 483 -7.22 -5.85 -51.18
C HIS A 483 -6.59 -5.26 -49.91
N TRP A 484 -5.34 -4.80 -50.00
CA TRP A 484 -4.77 -3.82 -49.08
C TRP A 484 -4.45 -2.56 -49.87
N ASP A 485 -5.37 -1.59 -49.81
CA ASP A 485 -5.05 -0.19 -50.07
C ASP A 485 -5.98 0.67 -49.21
N ASN A 486 -5.44 1.21 -48.13
CA ASN A 486 -6.01 2.38 -47.45
C ASN A 486 -4.87 3.35 -47.08
N PRO A 487 -5.01 4.66 -47.34
CA PRO A 487 -3.93 5.62 -47.15
C PRO A 487 -3.76 5.99 -45.67
N THR A 488 -2.49 6.17 -45.27
CA THR A 488 -2.05 6.63 -43.95
C THR A 488 -2.42 8.08 -43.68
N SER A 489 -3.29 8.32 -42.68
CA SER A 489 -3.42 9.61 -42.01
C SER A 489 -2.31 9.76 -40.96
N GLU A 490 -1.40 10.72 -41.19
CA GLU A 490 -0.27 11.09 -40.34
C GLU A 490 -0.75 11.62 -38.97
N GLY A 491 -0.32 10.97 -37.88
CA GLY A 491 -0.51 11.50 -36.52
C GLY A 491 -0.55 10.44 -35.42
N LEU A 492 -1.10 9.26 -35.71
CA LEU A 492 -1.15 8.14 -34.76
C LEU A 492 0.15 7.30 -34.75
N GLY A 493 0.87 7.25 -35.88
CA GLY A 493 2.07 6.43 -36.03
C GLY A 493 3.28 6.89 -35.20
N LYS A 494 3.53 8.20 -35.11
CA LYS A 494 4.71 8.73 -34.37
C LYS A 494 4.58 8.58 -32.85
N ILE A 495 3.38 8.80 -32.32
CA ILE A 495 3.09 8.64 -30.90
C ILE A 495 3.11 7.15 -30.56
N ALA A 496 2.48 6.28 -31.37
CA ALA A 496 2.55 4.83 -31.18
C ALA A 496 4.00 4.32 -31.25
N GLN A 497 4.81 4.74 -32.22
CA GLN A 497 6.23 4.41 -32.31
C GLN A 497 7.03 4.95 -31.12
N GLN A 498 6.73 6.14 -30.61
CA GLN A 498 7.38 6.68 -29.41
C GLN A 498 6.98 5.90 -28.16
N HIS A 499 5.72 5.49 -28.01
CA HIS A 499 5.25 4.65 -26.92
C HIS A 499 5.82 3.24 -26.99
N GLU A 500 5.95 2.68 -28.19
CA GLU A 500 6.56 1.37 -28.45
C GLU A 500 8.07 1.41 -28.20
N ALA A 501 8.76 2.45 -28.67
CA ALA A 501 10.18 2.66 -28.39
C ALA A 501 10.43 2.90 -26.88
N GLN A 502 9.56 3.65 -26.20
CA GLN A 502 9.61 3.81 -24.74
C GLN A 502 9.32 2.50 -24.00
N ALA A 503 8.37 1.70 -24.48
CA ALA A 503 8.05 0.39 -23.90
C ALA A 503 9.22 -0.59 -24.09
N ALA A 504 9.83 -0.62 -25.27
CA ALA A 504 11.02 -1.41 -25.57
C ALA A 504 12.25 -0.93 -24.77
N ALA A 505 12.46 0.37 -24.65
CA ALA A 505 13.53 0.90 -23.79
C ALA A 505 13.31 0.47 -22.33
N ARG A 506 12.07 0.49 -21.84
CA ARG A 506 11.72 0.05 -20.48
C ARG A 506 11.98 -1.43 -20.25
N THR A 507 11.71 -2.30 -21.22
CA THR A 507 12.05 -3.73 -21.12
C THR A 507 13.55 -3.97 -21.03
N HIS A 508 14.37 -3.06 -21.53
CA HIS A 508 15.84 -3.10 -21.44
C HIS A 508 16.42 -2.28 -20.28
N GLY A 509 15.61 -1.88 -19.29
CA GLY A 509 16.10 -1.09 -18.15
C GLY A 509 16.52 0.34 -18.48
N GLN A 510 16.14 0.82 -19.67
CA GLN A 510 16.44 2.15 -20.18
C GLN A 510 15.19 3.03 -20.15
N ARG A 511 15.41 4.34 -20.23
CA ARG A 511 14.37 5.35 -20.35
C ARG A 511 14.71 6.24 -21.53
N GLN A 512 13.68 6.59 -22.29
CA GLN A 512 13.79 7.43 -23.46
C GLN A 512 13.05 8.74 -23.19
N LEU A 513 13.63 9.84 -23.64
CA LEU A 513 13.07 11.17 -23.51
C LEU A 513 13.34 11.97 -24.78
N VAL A 514 12.60 13.06 -24.95
CA VAL A 514 12.79 13.98 -26.07
C VAL A 514 13.32 15.31 -25.55
N LEU A 515 14.32 15.87 -26.21
CA LEU A 515 14.87 17.19 -25.96
C LEU A 515 14.62 18.06 -27.19
N GLU A 516 13.78 19.08 -27.05
CA GLU A 516 13.64 20.13 -28.06
C GLU A 516 14.64 21.24 -27.75
N LEU A 517 15.58 21.50 -28.67
CA LEU A 517 16.52 22.62 -28.60
C LEU A 517 16.09 23.71 -29.57
N ARG A 518 16.06 24.95 -29.10
CA ARG A 518 15.71 26.15 -29.88
C ARG A 518 16.94 27.03 -30.05
N GLU A 519 17.30 27.30 -31.29
CA GLU A 519 18.47 28.09 -31.66
C GLU A 519 18.06 29.27 -32.55
N SER A 520 18.65 30.44 -32.34
CA SER A 520 18.51 31.56 -33.26
C SER A 520 19.40 31.33 -34.49
N ARG A 521 18.91 31.66 -35.70
CA ARG A 521 19.72 31.62 -36.93
C ARG A 521 20.96 32.53 -36.87
N ASP A 522 20.94 33.55 -36.02
CA ASP A 522 22.02 34.54 -35.86
C ASP A 522 23.03 34.16 -34.76
N ALA A 523 22.79 33.07 -34.03
CA ALA A 523 23.66 32.59 -32.93
C ALA A 523 24.61 31.47 -33.40
N VAL A 524 25.74 31.32 -32.70
CA VAL A 524 26.67 30.18 -32.89
C VAL A 524 25.92 28.88 -32.63
N ALA A 525 26.01 27.90 -33.56
CA ALA A 525 25.36 26.60 -33.43
C ALA A 525 25.82 25.90 -32.14
N LEU A 526 24.92 25.77 -31.17
CA LEU A 526 25.13 25.14 -29.87
C LEU A 526 24.95 23.61 -29.95
N LEU A 527 24.24 23.14 -30.97
CA LEU A 527 23.92 21.73 -31.16
C LEU A 527 25.14 20.79 -31.14
N PRO A 528 26.27 21.05 -31.84
CA PRO A 528 27.43 20.14 -31.81
C PRO A 528 28.02 20.00 -30.41
N THR A 529 28.23 21.11 -29.71
CA THR A 529 28.77 21.13 -28.34
C THR A 529 27.80 20.52 -27.34
N LEU A 530 26.49 20.73 -27.51
CA LEU A 530 25.48 20.11 -26.67
C LEU A 530 25.47 18.60 -26.84
N ARG A 531 25.52 18.09 -28.07
CA ARG A 531 25.57 16.64 -28.35
C ARG A 531 26.76 15.97 -27.67
N GLU A 532 27.95 16.56 -27.82
CA GLU A 532 29.17 16.07 -27.16
C GLU A 532 29.02 16.06 -25.62
N ASN A 533 28.41 17.09 -25.04
CA ASN A 533 28.16 17.16 -23.61
C ASN A 533 27.15 16.12 -23.11
N LEU A 534 26.05 15.90 -23.84
CA LEU A 534 25.03 14.90 -23.52
C LEU A 534 25.63 13.49 -23.52
N GLU A 535 26.39 13.15 -24.56
CA GLU A 535 27.08 11.86 -24.69
C GLU A 535 28.13 11.67 -23.60
N ARG A 536 28.91 12.72 -23.28
CA ARG A 536 29.92 12.69 -22.20
C ARG A 536 29.29 12.42 -20.83
N VAL A 537 28.11 12.97 -20.56
CA VAL A 537 27.36 12.73 -19.31
C VAL A 537 26.76 11.31 -19.27
N GLY A 538 26.61 10.66 -20.43
CA GLY A 538 26.13 9.29 -20.55
C GLY A 538 24.71 9.15 -21.09
N LEU A 539 24.20 10.19 -21.78
CA LEU A 539 22.97 10.12 -22.58
C LEU A 539 23.32 9.65 -23.99
N ALA A 540 22.63 8.62 -24.48
CA ALA A 540 22.71 8.21 -25.88
C ALA A 540 21.73 9.05 -26.72
N ILE A 541 22.13 9.45 -27.91
CA ILE A 541 21.29 10.18 -28.87
C ILE A 541 20.86 9.19 -29.94
N ASP A 542 19.58 8.80 -29.93
CA ASP A 542 19.06 7.81 -30.88
C ASP A 542 18.70 8.47 -32.21
N HIS A 543 18.08 9.66 -32.17
CA HIS A 543 17.65 10.40 -33.35
C HIS A 543 17.80 11.90 -33.15
N ALA A 544 18.07 12.62 -34.24
CA ALA A 544 18.12 14.08 -34.28
C ALA A 544 17.35 14.58 -35.51
N THR A 545 16.24 15.27 -35.29
CA THR A 545 15.33 15.73 -36.34
C THR A 545 15.20 17.24 -36.28
N LYS A 546 15.50 17.92 -37.37
CA LYS A 546 15.22 19.36 -37.50
C LYS A 546 13.74 19.54 -37.79
N LEU A 547 13.03 20.30 -36.97
CA LEU A 547 11.61 20.57 -37.15
C LEU A 547 11.41 21.79 -38.07
N GLU A 548 10.34 21.77 -38.87
CA GLU A 548 9.93 22.92 -39.69
C GLU A 548 9.61 24.12 -38.79
N PRO A 549 10.23 25.29 -39.02
CA PRO A 549 10.17 26.38 -38.06
C PRO A 549 8.79 27.03 -38.01
N SER A 550 8.27 27.27 -36.80
CA SER A 550 7.06 28.09 -36.58
C SER A 550 7.29 29.58 -36.84
N THR A 551 8.55 30.00 -36.90
CA THR A 551 9.01 31.39 -36.86
C THR A 551 10.25 31.55 -37.77
N ALA A 552 10.26 32.54 -38.67
CA ALA A 552 11.23 32.64 -39.77
C ALA A 552 12.72 32.76 -39.37
N ARG A 553 13.04 32.93 -38.08
CA ARG A 553 14.41 33.12 -37.55
C ARG A 553 14.85 32.12 -36.49
N GLU A 554 14.06 31.10 -36.22
CA GLU A 554 14.34 30.09 -35.20
C GLU A 554 14.58 28.72 -35.84
N ILE A 555 15.53 27.96 -35.32
CA ILE A 555 15.78 26.56 -35.66
C ILE A 555 15.38 25.74 -34.44
N VAL A 556 14.44 24.82 -34.61
CA VAL A 556 14.09 23.87 -33.57
C VAL A 556 14.63 22.50 -33.96
N THR A 557 15.44 21.91 -33.09
CA THR A 557 15.99 20.57 -33.26
C THR A 557 15.43 19.67 -32.17
N GLU A 558 14.76 18.59 -32.57
CA GLU A 558 14.30 17.53 -31.67
C GLU A 558 15.38 16.44 -31.57
N LEU A 559 15.80 16.14 -30.36
CA LEU A 559 16.73 15.06 -30.03
C LEU A 559 15.99 13.98 -29.24
N THR A 560 16.01 12.75 -29.73
CA THR A 560 15.56 11.59 -28.94
C THR A 560 16.76 11.07 -28.15
N LEU A 561 16.67 11.16 -26.84
CA LEU A 561 17.73 10.78 -25.90
C LEU A 561 17.32 9.54 -25.11
N ARG A 562 18.31 8.74 -24.73
CA ARG A 562 18.12 7.53 -23.94
C ARG A 562 19.17 7.40 -22.86
N TYR A 563 18.77 6.94 -21.68
CA TYR A 563 19.68 6.64 -20.58
C TYR A 563 19.29 5.34 -19.88
N ALA A 564 20.26 4.66 -19.28
CA ALA A 564 20.03 3.42 -18.55
C ALA A 564 19.88 3.71 -17.04
N LEU A 565 18.88 3.09 -16.38
CA LEU A 565 18.66 3.29 -14.94
C LEU A 565 19.74 2.64 -14.08
N ASP A 566 20.46 1.67 -14.61
CA ASP A 566 21.61 1.04 -13.98
C ASP A 566 22.94 1.78 -14.25
N SER A 567 22.91 2.85 -15.06
CA SER A 567 24.10 3.62 -15.42
C SER A 567 24.88 4.10 -14.19
N PRO A 568 26.20 3.88 -14.09
CA PRO A 568 27.00 4.40 -12.98
C PRO A 568 27.03 5.94 -12.93
N ARG A 569 26.65 6.60 -14.04
CA ARG A 569 26.54 8.05 -14.16
C ARG A 569 25.12 8.57 -13.94
N LEU A 570 24.20 7.75 -13.42
CA LEU A 570 22.79 8.13 -13.26
C LEU A 570 22.59 9.44 -12.46
N SER A 571 23.42 9.70 -11.44
CA SER A 571 23.39 10.98 -10.71
C SER A 571 23.76 12.15 -11.61
N THR A 572 24.86 12.06 -12.36
CA THR A 572 25.28 13.10 -13.33
C THR A 572 24.29 13.28 -14.48
N ILE A 573 23.70 12.19 -14.99
CA ILE A 573 22.61 12.23 -15.99
C ILE A 573 21.40 12.96 -15.41
N SER A 574 21.06 12.66 -14.16
CA SER A 574 19.94 13.28 -13.48
C SER A 574 20.14 14.79 -13.33
N ASP A 575 21.33 15.20 -12.88
CA ASP A 575 21.70 16.61 -12.73
C ASP A 575 21.72 17.35 -14.07
N ALA A 576 22.26 16.73 -15.12
CA ALA A 576 22.31 17.33 -16.45
C ALA A 576 20.90 17.52 -17.05
N LEU A 577 20.02 16.52 -16.91
CA LEU A 577 18.63 16.63 -17.37
C LEU A 577 17.81 17.64 -16.55
N ASP A 578 18.12 17.82 -15.27
CA ASP A 578 17.48 18.85 -14.44
C ASP A 578 18.04 20.25 -14.73
N ALA A 579 19.33 20.38 -15.03
CA ALA A 579 19.93 21.63 -15.52
C ALA A 579 19.38 22.04 -16.90
N LEU A 580 19.19 21.08 -17.82
CA LEU A 580 18.60 21.34 -19.13
C LEU A 580 17.14 21.80 -19.06
N ARG A 581 16.38 21.33 -18.05
CA ARG A 581 15.01 21.84 -17.80
C ARG A 581 14.98 23.31 -17.37
N GLN A 582 16.07 23.82 -16.82
CA GLN A 582 16.20 25.22 -16.40
C GLN A 582 16.74 26.10 -17.53
N ASN A 583 17.19 25.52 -18.64
CA ASN A 583 17.71 26.26 -19.78
C ASN A 583 16.54 26.79 -20.64
N PRO A 584 16.44 28.12 -20.88
CA PRO A 584 15.32 28.71 -21.62
C PRO A 584 15.25 28.29 -23.09
N ASN A 585 16.35 27.80 -23.65
CA ASN A 585 16.44 27.35 -25.05
C ASN A 585 16.24 25.84 -25.21
N ALA A 586 15.96 25.12 -24.13
CA ALA A 586 15.81 23.67 -24.12
C ALA A 586 14.50 23.26 -23.44
N ARG A 587 13.82 22.28 -24.02
CA ARG A 587 12.63 21.66 -23.41
C ARG A 587 12.83 20.16 -23.34
N VAL A 588 12.96 19.65 -22.12
CA VAL A 588 13.06 18.23 -21.84
C VAL A 588 11.65 17.66 -21.64
N ILE A 589 11.26 16.74 -22.51
CA ILE A 589 9.99 16.01 -22.48
C ILE A 589 10.32 14.58 -22.05
N GLU A 590 10.12 14.32 -20.77
CA GLU A 590 10.32 13.01 -20.13
C GLU A 590 9.06 12.64 -19.37
N PRO A 591 8.57 11.38 -19.45
CA PRO A 591 7.45 10.93 -18.64
C PRO A 591 7.71 11.18 -17.15
N LEU A 592 6.70 11.70 -16.43
CA LEU A 592 6.88 12.09 -15.02
C LEU A 592 7.28 10.91 -14.13
N GLN A 593 6.79 9.71 -14.44
CA GLN A 593 7.19 8.47 -13.76
C GLN A 593 8.68 8.19 -13.96
N ASP A 594 9.18 8.31 -15.20
CA ASP A 594 10.57 8.03 -15.55
C ASP A 594 11.51 9.08 -14.93
N ALA A 595 11.09 10.36 -14.93
CA ALA A 595 11.83 11.44 -14.27
C ALA A 595 11.87 11.26 -12.74
N THR A 596 10.76 10.84 -12.12
CA THR A 596 10.68 10.59 -10.67
C THR A 596 11.54 9.39 -10.28
N GLU A 597 11.43 8.29 -11.03
CA GLU A 597 12.21 7.07 -10.85
C GLU A 597 13.72 7.36 -11.00
N ARG A 598 14.12 8.08 -12.05
CA ARG A 598 15.52 8.51 -12.23
C ARG A 598 16.01 9.32 -11.04
N ARG A 599 15.25 10.33 -10.57
CA ARG A 599 15.66 11.17 -9.43
C ARG A 599 15.74 10.39 -8.12
N GLN A 600 14.77 9.51 -7.86
CA GLN A 600 14.78 8.66 -6.67
C GLN A 600 15.97 7.70 -6.68
N LEU A 601 16.25 7.06 -7.81
CA LEU A 601 17.40 6.17 -7.94
C LEU A 601 18.73 6.93 -7.92
N ALA A 602 18.80 8.13 -8.49
CA ALA A 602 19.97 9.00 -8.40
C ALA A 602 20.22 9.44 -6.95
N ALA A 603 19.18 9.88 -6.24
CA ALA A 603 19.27 10.30 -4.84
C ALA A 603 19.58 9.13 -3.90
N ALA A 604 18.97 7.96 -4.11
CA ALA A 604 19.27 6.75 -3.37
C ALA A 604 20.72 6.31 -3.59
N ARG A 605 21.26 6.42 -4.81
CA ARG A 605 22.67 6.13 -5.08
C ARG A 605 23.61 7.17 -4.49
N GLU A 606 23.22 8.44 -4.48
CA GLU A 606 23.99 9.49 -3.80
C GLU A 606 24.01 9.24 -2.28
N GLN A 607 22.86 8.84 -1.71
CA GLN A 607 22.73 8.45 -0.31
C GLN A 607 23.49 7.15 0.00
N GLU A 608 23.47 6.13 -0.86
CA GLU A 608 24.28 4.91 -0.72
C GLU A 608 25.78 5.24 -0.80
N ARG A 609 26.18 6.15 -1.69
CA ARG A 609 27.57 6.63 -1.79
C ARG A 609 27.98 7.42 -0.54
N GLN A 610 27.07 8.17 0.06
CA GLN A 610 27.27 8.92 1.31
C GLN A 610 27.15 8.06 2.58
N ALA A 611 26.36 6.98 2.54
CA ALA A 611 26.10 6.05 3.65
C ALA A 611 27.00 4.81 3.63
N GLY A 612 27.87 4.67 2.62
CA GLY A 612 28.87 3.61 2.56
C GLY A 612 29.74 3.60 3.82
N ALA A 613 29.82 2.44 4.47
CA ALA A 613 30.69 2.22 5.63
C ALA A 613 32.10 2.72 5.32
N SER A 614 32.62 3.62 6.16
CA SER A 614 33.94 4.24 5.98
C SER A 614 35.01 3.19 5.73
N LEU A 615 35.52 3.16 4.49
CA LEU A 615 36.71 2.39 4.13
C LEU A 615 37.86 2.81 5.05
N VAL A 616 38.59 1.84 5.61
CA VAL A 616 39.90 2.14 6.19
C VAL A 616 40.80 2.58 5.03
N PRO A 617 41.30 3.83 5.00
CA PRO A 617 42.08 4.33 3.87
C PRO A 617 43.29 3.44 3.62
N SER A 618 43.53 3.07 2.36
CA SER A 618 44.77 2.40 2.00
C SER A 618 45.82 3.44 1.61
N GLY A 619 47.08 3.01 1.46
CA GLY A 619 48.13 3.87 0.90
C GLY A 619 47.92 4.23 -0.58
N SER A 620 46.81 3.82 -1.20
CA SER A 620 46.52 4.02 -2.62
C SER A 620 45.08 4.48 -2.87
N ARG A 621 44.95 5.71 -3.35
CA ARG A 621 43.65 6.32 -3.73
C ARG A 621 42.94 5.52 -4.84
N THR A 622 43.70 4.90 -5.75
CA THR A 622 43.12 4.10 -6.84
C THR A 622 42.51 2.80 -6.31
N HIS A 623 43.15 2.16 -5.33
CA HIS A 623 42.57 1.01 -4.65
C HIS A 623 41.34 1.40 -3.82
N ASP A 624 41.36 2.54 -3.13
CA ASP A 624 40.20 3.01 -2.35
C ASP A 624 38.98 3.26 -3.26
N GLN A 625 39.19 3.88 -4.42
CA GLN A 625 38.16 4.06 -5.44
C GLN A 625 37.68 2.72 -6.02
N ALA A 626 38.59 1.79 -6.30
CA ALA A 626 38.23 0.47 -6.80
C ALA A 626 37.44 -0.35 -5.77
N ARG A 627 37.75 -0.25 -4.47
CA ARG A 627 37.01 -0.90 -3.38
C ARG A 627 35.59 -0.38 -3.29
N GLN A 628 35.42 0.94 -3.31
CA GLN A 628 34.11 1.57 -3.31
C GLN A 628 33.28 1.12 -4.52
N SER A 629 33.87 1.19 -5.71
CA SER A 629 33.22 0.76 -6.96
C SER A 629 32.85 -0.73 -6.95
N PHE A 630 33.72 -1.58 -6.38
CA PHE A 630 33.45 -3.01 -6.20
C PHE A 630 32.24 -3.24 -5.30
N ILE A 631 32.18 -2.58 -4.13
CA ILE A 631 31.11 -2.76 -3.15
C ILE A 631 29.74 -2.34 -3.73
N GLU A 632 29.69 -1.21 -4.41
CA GLU A 632 28.46 -0.71 -5.06
C GLU A 632 27.98 -1.60 -6.22
N ALA A 633 28.91 -2.11 -7.02
CA ALA A 633 28.59 -3.03 -8.11
C ALA A 633 28.12 -4.39 -7.56
N ALA A 634 28.81 -4.91 -6.55
CA ALA A 634 28.52 -6.17 -5.90
C ALA A 634 27.11 -6.23 -5.30
N GLY A 635 26.64 -5.17 -4.64
CA GLY A 635 25.27 -5.12 -4.09
C GLY A 635 24.17 -5.21 -5.15
N ARG A 636 24.40 -4.66 -6.35
CA ARG A 636 23.47 -4.74 -7.49
C ARG A 636 23.50 -6.11 -8.16
N VAL A 637 24.69 -6.63 -8.43
CA VAL A 637 24.87 -7.96 -9.02
C VAL A 637 24.34 -9.05 -8.08
N ALA A 638 24.54 -8.92 -6.76
CA ALA A 638 24.02 -9.88 -5.78
C ALA A 638 22.49 -9.92 -5.71
N ARG A 639 21.80 -8.78 -5.91
CA ARG A 639 20.33 -8.77 -6.01
C ARG A 639 19.87 -9.56 -7.23
N ALA A 640 20.40 -9.24 -8.39
CA ALA A 640 20.00 -9.90 -9.63
C ALA A 640 20.40 -11.40 -9.67
N LEU A 641 21.49 -11.79 -9.02
CA LEU A 641 21.84 -13.20 -8.80
C LEU A 641 20.82 -13.93 -7.90
N ARG A 642 20.27 -13.27 -6.87
CA ARG A 642 19.18 -13.85 -6.05
C ARG A 642 17.91 -14.05 -6.88
N ASP A 643 17.56 -13.06 -7.68
CA ASP A 643 16.37 -13.11 -8.54
C ASP A 643 16.47 -14.23 -9.59
N GLY A 644 17.68 -14.53 -10.06
CA GLY A 644 17.99 -15.65 -10.97
C GLY A 644 18.28 -16.99 -10.30
N ALA A 645 17.91 -17.19 -9.03
CA ALA A 645 18.16 -18.40 -8.24
C ALA A 645 19.65 -18.77 -8.01
N ALA A 646 20.60 -17.90 -8.35
CA ALA A 646 22.04 -18.03 -8.06
C ALA A 646 22.40 -17.44 -6.69
N THR A 647 21.71 -17.90 -5.64
CA THR A 647 21.79 -17.35 -4.28
C THR A 647 23.17 -17.51 -3.64
N LEU A 648 23.91 -18.55 -3.98
CA LEU A 648 25.28 -18.76 -3.52
C LEU A 648 26.23 -17.68 -4.02
N ASP A 649 26.17 -17.37 -5.32
CA ASP A 649 27.06 -16.40 -5.95
C ASP A 649 26.73 -14.97 -5.52
N ALA A 650 25.44 -14.67 -5.35
CA ALA A 650 25.00 -13.42 -4.73
C ALA A 650 25.67 -13.20 -3.38
N ALA A 651 25.74 -14.27 -2.58
CA ALA A 651 26.20 -14.18 -1.23
C ALA A 651 27.74 -14.21 -1.16
N ARG A 652 28.44 -15.03 -1.97
CA ARG A 652 29.90 -14.96 -2.15
C ARG A 652 30.35 -13.53 -2.46
N LEU A 653 29.60 -12.87 -3.33
CA LEU A 653 29.87 -11.51 -3.75
C LEU A 653 29.72 -10.50 -2.60
N GLN A 654 28.68 -10.65 -1.76
CA GLN A 654 28.48 -9.81 -0.58
C GLN A 654 29.55 -10.01 0.50
N GLU A 655 30.04 -11.23 0.72
CA GLU A 655 31.14 -11.46 1.67
C GLU A 655 32.44 -10.82 1.20
N VAL A 656 32.75 -10.89 -0.09
CA VAL A 656 33.92 -10.19 -0.66
C VAL A 656 33.78 -8.68 -0.47
N SER A 657 32.60 -8.09 -0.69
CA SER A 657 32.34 -6.68 -0.42
C SER A 657 32.61 -6.30 1.04
N LYS A 658 32.18 -7.14 1.99
CA LYS A 658 32.39 -6.91 3.42
C LYS A 658 33.87 -6.96 3.80
N GLN A 659 34.63 -7.90 3.25
CA GLN A 659 36.07 -8.01 3.50
C GLN A 659 36.85 -6.83 2.91
N LEU A 660 36.41 -6.28 1.78
CA LEU A 660 37.03 -5.11 1.16
C LEU A 660 36.82 -3.81 1.94
N LEU A 661 35.95 -3.78 2.95
CA LEU A 661 35.86 -2.64 3.87
C LEU A 661 37.16 -2.43 4.66
N THR A 662 37.88 -3.52 4.94
CA THR A 662 39.12 -3.49 5.76
C THR A 662 40.36 -3.91 4.99
N LYS A 663 40.24 -4.76 3.97
CA LYS A 663 41.36 -5.21 3.12
C LYS A 663 41.46 -4.37 1.85
N SER A 664 42.69 -3.98 1.48
CA SER A 664 42.95 -3.10 0.33
C SER A 664 43.05 -3.81 -1.03
N VAL A 665 43.15 -5.15 -1.02
CA VAL A 665 43.46 -5.97 -2.20
C VAL A 665 42.63 -7.26 -2.14
N LEU A 666 42.22 -7.77 -3.31
CA LEU A 666 41.65 -9.11 -3.48
C LEU A 666 42.79 -10.13 -3.53
N THR A 667 42.87 -10.98 -2.51
CA THR A 667 43.86 -12.06 -2.45
C THR A 667 43.23 -13.38 -2.00
N GLY A 668 43.84 -14.49 -2.40
CA GLY A 668 43.45 -15.84 -1.98
C GLY A 668 41.98 -16.15 -2.28
N VAL A 669 41.25 -16.60 -1.26
CA VAL A 669 39.85 -17.03 -1.34
C VAL A 669 38.91 -15.94 -1.90
N ASN A 670 39.18 -14.66 -1.62
CA ASN A 670 38.34 -13.58 -2.14
C ASN A 670 38.48 -13.41 -3.65
N GLN A 671 39.69 -13.59 -4.19
CA GLN A 671 39.92 -13.56 -5.63
C GLN A 671 39.24 -14.75 -6.33
N GLU A 672 39.34 -15.94 -5.73
CA GLU A 672 38.68 -17.15 -6.22
C GLU A 672 37.14 -17.01 -6.21
N ASN A 673 36.58 -16.47 -5.13
CA ASN A 673 35.14 -16.23 -5.01
C ASN A 673 34.62 -15.27 -6.08
N VAL A 674 35.35 -14.18 -6.37
CA VAL A 674 34.98 -13.27 -7.45
C VAL A 674 35.04 -13.98 -8.81
N GLY A 675 36.06 -14.81 -9.05
CA GLY A 675 36.15 -15.62 -10.27
C GLY A 675 34.95 -16.56 -10.45
N LYS A 676 34.55 -17.26 -9.38
CA LYS A 676 33.39 -18.16 -9.37
C LYS A 676 32.08 -17.42 -9.65
N VAL A 677 31.87 -16.26 -9.02
CA VAL A 677 30.69 -15.42 -9.25
C VAL A 677 30.62 -14.95 -10.69
N LEU A 678 31.73 -14.48 -11.26
CA LEU A 678 31.77 -14.01 -12.65
C LEU A 678 31.50 -15.13 -13.65
N ALA A 679 31.94 -16.36 -13.36
CA ALA A 679 31.62 -17.52 -14.19
C ALA A 679 30.13 -17.84 -14.23
N VAL A 680 29.41 -17.73 -13.11
CA VAL A 680 27.95 -17.92 -13.05
C VAL A 680 27.20 -16.76 -13.69
N VAL A 681 27.68 -15.53 -13.49
CA VAL A 681 27.14 -14.37 -14.20
C VAL A 681 27.20 -14.55 -15.72
N ASP A 682 28.26 -15.17 -16.23
CA ASP A 682 28.42 -15.45 -17.67
C ASP A 682 27.48 -16.53 -18.20
N THR A 683 26.87 -17.36 -17.35
CA THR A 683 25.85 -18.33 -17.78
C THR A 683 24.43 -17.77 -17.75
N LEU A 684 24.18 -16.66 -17.05
CA LEU A 684 22.85 -16.06 -16.92
C LEU A 684 22.63 -14.95 -17.95
N ASP A 685 21.76 -15.18 -18.93
CA ASP A 685 21.48 -14.22 -20.02
C ASP A 685 21.00 -12.85 -19.51
N ALA A 686 20.24 -12.83 -18.41
CA ALA A 686 19.78 -11.61 -17.75
C ALA A 686 20.93 -10.74 -17.19
N LEU A 687 22.11 -11.32 -16.94
CA LEU A 687 23.26 -10.64 -16.33
C LEU A 687 24.40 -10.35 -17.31
N LYS A 688 24.47 -11.04 -18.45
CA LYS A 688 25.52 -10.83 -19.47
C LYS A 688 25.67 -9.37 -19.91
N ALA A 689 24.55 -8.65 -20.02
CA ALA A 689 24.52 -7.24 -20.45
C ALA A 689 24.43 -6.23 -19.28
N ASN A 690 24.45 -6.69 -18.03
CA ASN A 690 24.25 -5.82 -16.87
C ASN A 690 25.51 -4.94 -16.61
N PRO A 691 25.42 -3.61 -16.64
CA PRO A 691 26.57 -2.72 -16.46
C PRO A 691 27.18 -2.81 -15.06
N ALA A 692 26.44 -3.28 -14.05
CA ALA A 692 27.00 -3.56 -12.74
C ALA A 692 28.02 -4.72 -12.80
N VAL A 693 27.87 -5.68 -13.72
CA VAL A 693 28.85 -6.75 -13.95
C VAL A 693 30.14 -6.21 -14.56
N ALA A 694 30.02 -5.31 -15.54
CA ALA A 694 31.19 -4.66 -16.14
C ALA A 694 31.95 -3.83 -15.10
N GLN A 695 31.23 -3.06 -14.29
CA GLN A 695 31.80 -2.28 -13.18
C GLN A 695 32.50 -3.20 -12.15
N LEU A 696 31.89 -4.33 -11.82
CA LEU A 696 32.47 -5.32 -10.91
C LEU A 696 33.78 -5.91 -11.45
N ARG A 697 33.83 -6.26 -12.75
CA ARG A 697 35.04 -6.80 -13.41
C ARG A 697 36.18 -5.79 -13.39
N GLN A 698 35.90 -4.52 -13.74
CA GLN A 698 36.90 -3.46 -13.76
C GLN A 698 37.48 -3.20 -12.37
N ALA A 699 36.61 -3.12 -11.36
CA ALA A 699 37.04 -2.94 -9.98
C ALA A 699 37.86 -4.13 -9.47
N ALA A 700 37.43 -5.37 -9.76
CA ALA A 700 38.16 -6.57 -9.39
C ALA A 700 39.57 -6.63 -10.00
N GLN A 701 39.75 -6.18 -11.24
CA GLN A 701 41.05 -6.18 -11.91
C GLN A 701 42.05 -5.25 -11.22
N VAL A 702 41.62 -4.04 -10.83
CA VAL A 702 42.47 -3.10 -10.06
C VAL A 702 42.79 -3.65 -8.67
N LEU A 703 41.83 -4.31 -8.02
CA LEU A 703 42.03 -4.86 -6.69
C LEU A 703 42.89 -6.13 -6.67
N GLN A 704 43.20 -6.74 -7.81
CA GLN A 704 44.11 -7.90 -7.89
C GLN A 704 45.58 -7.49 -8.04
N THR A 705 45.87 -6.22 -8.38
CA THR A 705 47.24 -5.72 -8.43
C THR A 705 47.76 -5.34 -7.03
N PRO A 706 48.99 -5.70 -6.65
CA PRO A 706 49.57 -5.26 -5.37
C PRO A 706 49.73 -3.74 -5.31
N VAL A 707 49.48 -3.13 -4.14
CA VAL A 707 49.78 -1.71 -3.90
C VAL A 707 51.30 -1.55 -3.78
N ALA A 708 51.92 -0.76 -4.67
CA ALA A 708 53.34 -0.44 -4.59
C ALA A 708 53.66 0.28 -3.26
N PRO A 709 54.75 -0.06 -2.55
CA PRO A 709 55.10 0.61 -1.31
C PRO A 709 55.40 2.08 -1.59
N ALA A 710 54.72 2.97 -0.86
CA ALA A 710 54.96 4.40 -0.94
C ALA A 710 56.44 4.70 -0.62
N GLN A 711 57.15 5.35 -1.54
CA GLN A 711 58.47 5.92 -1.26
C GLN A 711 58.31 6.98 -0.17
N GLN A 712 58.59 6.59 1.08
CA GLN A 712 58.77 7.55 2.16
C GLN A 712 59.99 8.40 1.82
N GLY A 713 59.74 9.64 1.39
CA GLY A 713 60.76 10.66 1.27
C GLY A 713 61.43 10.88 2.62
N ARG A 714 62.63 10.31 2.79
CA ARG A 714 63.54 10.66 3.88
C ARG A 714 63.95 12.13 3.71
N GLN A 715 63.22 13.05 4.31
CA GLN A 715 63.78 14.36 4.64
C GLN A 715 64.88 14.14 5.68
N ARG A 716 66.15 14.26 5.25
CA ARG A 716 67.28 14.43 6.16
C ARG A 716 67.11 15.75 6.91
N PRO A 717 67.22 15.79 8.25
CA PRO A 717 67.28 17.06 8.95
C PRO A 717 68.61 17.76 8.63
N ALA A 718 68.55 19.05 8.30
CA ALA A 718 69.72 19.90 8.13
C ALA A 718 70.46 20.04 9.48
N PRO A 719 71.80 20.15 9.47
CA PRO A 719 72.56 20.33 10.70
C PRO A 719 72.34 21.75 11.24
N ARG A 720 72.22 21.86 12.57
CA ARG A 720 72.20 23.15 13.27
C ARG A 720 73.53 23.87 13.07
N LEU A 721 73.46 25.12 12.61
CA LEU A 721 74.39 26.20 12.95
C LEU A 721 73.55 27.41 13.36
#